data_AF-A0A315VZK5-F1
#
_entry.id   AF-A0A315VZK5-F1
#
_cell.length_a   1.000
_cell.length_b   1.000
_cell.length_c   1.000
_cell.angle_alpha   90.00
_cell.angle_beta   90.00
_cell.angle_gamma   90.00
#
_symmetry.space_group_name_H-M   'P 1'
#
loop_
_entity.id
_entity.type
_entity.pdbx_description
1 polymer ?
#
loop_
_entity_poly.entity_id
_entity_poly.type
_entity_poly.pdbx_seq_one_letter_code
_entity_poly.pdbx_strand_id
1 'polypeptide(L)'
;MCCVDQQEAGSSASLCGEPRRKLSLSAVSVCSACCCVPLRGGEVMRDVPLLKEYVGPLPLRTHFSSLSLLLAFIDPLAEIEVVQNDVSELETRLEKLVKQCQAMLEAGRVYCQTSKSFVNGLRELGHQWSTDSMMEECLDKFSKKLSVIFDAQGEVIETIQKSVKTKLQTFVKEDVRKFKDVRKEFERSSETLEGAQARNAQAPRGKLHEVEEATNALLNARKSFRSGALDYVLEINVFEAKKKADILLAVSSKLLLSCACQMLSLLETQAQFFQQGHQSLSELDQYCQKLNEEHTQFVLNSAREKRDMEQRHAAIKKKDMSYDESILDFNADAANGIAMDGYLYKRASNAFKTWSRRWFSIQKNQLVYQKKFKEQPTVVVEDLRLCTVKPSTENERRFCFEVVSPSKCCLLQADSEREQQAWITAVQNSIASAFQERREDTHSPRSRCTSVSMSSLEKGGGGIGDQENEGCKALEEIQAISGNKQCCDCGEPGPDWASINLGITLCIVCSGIHRSLGVHFSKVRSLTLDTWEPELIKLMCELGNSVINRIYEARIDEITIKKPHPSSPRGDKESWIRSKYVEKKFIQKLPETGRSNLVRRSSARRTRATTQDRNAQRPPLKPKPTRATLPRLTGLSPNDILKNNSSAHKDWEEDEEEDLSGLHPGALLYRSAALQNFPVMADALAHGADVNWVNVGEDSSTPLIQAVSVNALAACEFLLQNGANVNQADSNGRGPLHHATILGHTGLVCLFLKRGADYNARDKNEKDPITIAVDNANADIVTLLRIAKMNKEMREMDGAFGQSGDETYQDIFRDFSHMASNNPEKLRRRSADPKP
;
A
#
# COMPACT_ATOMS: atom_id res chain seq x y z
N MET A 1 44.89 42.57 -15.38
CA MET A 1 44.05 43.75 -15.67
C MET A 1 43.53 43.57 -17.08
N CYS A 2 42.21 43.70 -17.30
CA CYS A 2 41.44 43.14 -18.44
C CYS A 2 41.42 41.59 -18.44
N CYS A 3 40.29 40.87 -18.37
CA CYS A 3 39.00 40.88 -19.11
C CYS A 3 39.10 40.21 -20.50
N VAL A 4 38.15 39.40 -20.99
CA VAL A 4 36.95 38.71 -20.43
C VAL A 4 36.54 37.61 -21.46
N ASP A 5 35.87 36.53 -21.00
CA ASP A 5 35.00 35.57 -21.73
C ASP A 5 35.49 34.47 -22.73
N GLN A 6 34.81 33.33 -22.57
CA GLN A 6 34.24 32.35 -23.53
C GLN A 6 35.09 31.33 -24.35
N GLN A 7 34.99 30.07 -23.87
CA GLN A 7 34.40 28.89 -24.56
C GLN A 7 35.23 28.00 -25.52
N GLU A 8 34.75 26.74 -25.59
CA GLU A 8 35.04 25.62 -26.53
C GLU A 8 36.25 24.67 -26.35
N ALA A 9 35.89 23.41 -26.00
CA ALA A 9 36.23 22.12 -26.63
C ALA A 9 37.68 21.75 -27.06
N GLY A 10 38.05 20.47 -26.82
CA GLY A 10 38.88 19.71 -27.79
C GLY A 10 40.08 18.91 -27.25
N SER A 11 39.82 17.67 -26.82
CA SER A 11 40.66 16.46 -26.99
C SER A 11 42.22 16.48 -26.98
N SER A 12 42.73 15.67 -26.05
CA SER A 12 43.72 14.57 -26.27
C SER A 12 45.25 14.85 -26.33
N ALA A 13 45.98 13.77 -26.00
CA ALA A 13 47.44 13.58 -25.98
C ALA A 13 48.19 14.13 -24.74
N SER A 14 49.19 13.49 -24.12
CA SER A 14 49.62 12.09 -23.89
C SER A 14 51.05 12.14 -23.31
N LEU A 15 51.37 11.21 -22.41
CA LEU A 15 52.73 10.74 -22.03
C LEU A 15 53.62 11.54 -21.02
N CYS A 16 53.98 10.78 -19.96
CA CYS A 16 55.25 10.75 -19.22
C CYS A 16 55.68 11.89 -18.27
N GLY A 17 55.86 11.56 -16.99
CA GLY A 17 56.55 12.38 -15.98
C GLY A 17 56.26 12.00 -14.52
N GLU A 18 57.01 11.05 -13.95
CA GLU A 18 57.07 10.76 -12.50
C GLU A 18 57.71 11.91 -11.67
N PRO A 19 57.72 11.89 -10.31
CA PRO A 19 56.90 11.18 -9.31
C PRO A 19 56.43 12.11 -8.14
N ARG A 20 55.94 11.51 -7.03
CA ARG A 20 55.63 12.09 -5.68
C ARG A 20 54.24 12.76 -5.58
N ARG A 21 53.36 12.46 -4.61
CA ARG A 21 53.53 12.13 -3.17
C ARG A 21 52.39 11.24 -2.66
N LYS A 22 52.68 10.34 -1.71
CA LYS A 22 51.65 9.69 -0.88
C LYS A 22 51.11 10.68 0.16
N LEU A 23 49.78 10.77 0.27
CA LEU A 23 49.03 11.30 1.42
C LEU A 23 48.02 10.20 1.77
N SER A 24 48.30 9.31 2.72
CA SER A 24 48.08 9.51 4.16
C SER A 24 46.62 9.81 4.50
N LEU A 25 45.80 8.75 4.51
CA LEU A 25 44.53 8.72 5.24
C LEU A 25 44.71 7.86 6.48
N SER A 26 44.22 8.35 7.61
CA SER A 26 44.57 7.92 8.96
C SER A 26 43.92 6.58 9.34
N ALA A 27 44.73 5.55 9.51
CA ALA A 27 44.35 4.39 10.31
C ALA A 27 44.50 4.74 11.80
N VAL A 28 43.43 4.64 12.57
CA VAL A 28 43.47 4.83 14.03
C VAL A 28 44.15 3.61 14.65
N SER A 29 45.33 3.83 15.21
CA SER A 29 46.05 2.85 16.02
C SER A 29 45.31 2.61 17.34
N VAL A 30 45.02 1.35 17.64
CA VAL A 30 45.08 0.86 19.03
C VAL A 30 46.13 -0.25 19.05
N CYS A 31 47.33 0.13 19.48
CA CYS A 31 48.45 -0.77 19.65
C CYS A 31 48.26 -1.61 20.91
N SER A 32 48.45 -2.93 20.80
CA SER A 32 49.02 -3.72 21.89
C SER A 32 49.87 -4.83 21.29
N ALA A 33 51.12 -4.50 20.98
CA ALA A 33 52.10 -5.48 20.55
C ALA A 33 52.51 -6.37 21.74
N CYS A 34 52.51 -7.69 21.53
CA CYS A 34 53.66 -8.48 21.95
C CYS A 34 53.81 -9.69 21.03
N CYS A 35 54.96 -9.78 20.36
CA CYS A 35 55.28 -10.90 19.48
C CYS A 35 55.66 -12.14 20.30
N CYS A 36 55.31 -13.33 19.80
CA CYS A 36 56.32 -14.29 19.31
C CYS A 36 55.66 -15.51 18.65
N VAL A 37 56.25 -15.97 17.55
CA VAL A 37 55.90 -17.21 16.82
C VAL A 37 56.97 -18.29 17.14
N PRO A 38 56.93 -19.54 16.62
CA PRO A 38 56.75 -20.69 17.50
C PRO A 38 57.97 -21.64 17.54
N LEU A 39 58.03 -22.54 18.53
CA LEU A 39 58.87 -23.73 18.46
C LEU A 39 58.15 -25.00 18.90
N ARG A 40 58.51 -26.10 18.24
CA ARG A 40 58.00 -27.47 18.44
C ARG A 40 58.70 -28.15 19.61
N GLY A 41 58.10 -29.23 20.08
CA GLY A 41 58.77 -30.27 20.87
C GLY A 41 58.30 -30.29 22.31
N GLY A 42 57.69 -31.41 22.73
CA GLY A 42 57.43 -31.65 24.14
C GLY A 42 58.62 -32.33 24.78
N GLU A 43 58.84 -32.09 26.07
CA GLU A 43 59.65 -32.98 26.91
C GLU A 43 59.23 -32.89 28.39
N VAL A 44 59.85 -33.73 29.22
CA VAL A 44 59.26 -34.29 30.44
C VAL A 44 59.94 -33.74 31.72
N MET A 45 59.13 -33.52 32.77
CA MET A 45 59.50 -33.49 34.21
C MET A 45 60.36 -32.37 34.85
N ARG A 46 59.89 -32.03 36.08
CA ARG A 46 60.60 -31.83 37.37
C ARG A 46 61.43 -30.57 37.66
N ASP A 47 61.14 -30.05 38.86
CA ASP A 47 61.95 -29.31 39.85
C ASP A 47 62.69 -28.03 39.38
N VAL A 48 62.60 -26.89 40.08
CA VAL A 48 63.50 -26.43 41.17
C VAL A 48 63.19 -24.92 41.38
N PRO A 49 63.33 -24.26 42.57
CA PRO A 49 63.16 -24.68 43.96
C PRO A 49 62.22 -23.72 44.76
N LEU A 50 62.13 -23.92 46.08
CA LEU A 50 61.57 -22.97 47.04
C LEU A 50 62.41 -21.68 47.15
N LEU A 51 61.76 -20.52 47.12
CA LEU A 51 62.24 -19.29 47.75
C LEU A 51 61.22 -18.85 48.82
N LYS A 52 61.53 -19.18 50.09
CA LYS A 52 61.03 -18.41 51.23
C LYS A 52 61.65 -17.00 51.11
N GLU A 53 60.90 -15.92 51.34
CA GLU A 53 60.82 -15.27 52.66
C GLU A 53 59.93 -14.00 52.64
N TYR A 54 59.56 -13.50 53.82
CA TYR A 54 58.94 -12.19 54.10
C TYR A 54 57.63 -11.77 53.37
N VAL A 55 56.50 -12.25 53.91
CA VAL A 55 55.36 -11.37 54.20
C VAL A 55 54.94 -11.62 55.65
N GLY A 56 55.25 -10.68 56.55
CA GLY A 56 54.80 -10.74 57.94
C GLY A 56 53.28 -10.52 58.04
N PRO A 57 52.60 -11.02 59.09
CA PRO A 57 51.18 -10.80 59.27
C PRO A 57 50.90 -9.31 59.47
N LEU A 58 50.14 -8.71 58.55
CA LEU A 58 49.56 -7.38 58.73
C LEU A 58 48.66 -7.40 59.97
N PRO A 59 48.72 -6.39 60.86
CA PRO A 59 48.04 -6.44 62.13
C PRO A 59 46.52 -6.35 61.94
N LEU A 60 45.82 -7.39 62.40
CA LEU A 60 44.37 -7.37 62.60
C LEU A 60 44.05 -6.34 63.70
N ARG A 61 43.77 -5.09 63.32
CA ARG A 61 43.08 -4.14 64.20
C ARG A 61 41.64 -4.58 64.37
N THR A 62 41.40 -5.43 65.37
CA THR A 62 40.07 -5.70 65.91
C THR A 62 39.62 -4.52 66.76
N HIS A 63 39.00 -3.51 66.15
CA HIS A 63 38.24 -2.53 66.93
C HIS A 63 36.99 -3.24 67.52
N PHE A 64 36.69 -2.93 68.79
CA PHE A 64 35.47 -3.35 69.51
C PHE A 64 35.24 -4.85 69.78
N SER A 65 36.25 -5.58 70.25
CA SER A 65 36.08 -6.96 70.78
C SER A 65 35.50 -7.04 72.21
N SER A 66 35.11 -5.93 72.84
CA SER A 66 34.53 -5.89 74.18
C SER A 66 33.46 -4.81 74.34
N LEU A 67 32.19 -5.24 74.34
CA LEU A 67 31.02 -4.42 74.71
C LEU A 67 31.15 -3.78 76.11
N SER A 68 31.95 -4.37 76.99
CA SER A 68 32.15 -3.92 78.37
C SER A 68 33.03 -2.68 78.51
N LEU A 69 33.92 -2.41 77.54
CA LEU A 69 34.89 -1.31 77.59
C LEU A 69 34.40 -0.02 76.91
N LEU A 70 33.43 -0.12 76.00
CA LEU A 70 32.88 0.99 75.21
C LEU A 70 32.15 2.08 76.04
N LEU A 71 31.87 1.81 77.32
CA LEU A 71 31.22 2.76 78.24
C LEU A 71 32.20 3.42 79.22
N ALA A 72 33.50 3.12 79.16
CA ALA A 72 34.48 3.55 80.14
C ALA A 72 35.69 4.25 79.47
N PHE A 73 35.64 5.58 79.46
CA PHE A 73 36.70 6.55 79.10
C PHE A 73 37.01 6.80 77.60
N ILE A 74 36.92 8.10 77.27
CA ILE A 74 37.41 8.82 76.08
C ILE A 74 36.64 8.56 74.76
N ASP A 75 36.12 9.65 74.21
CA ASP A 75 35.20 9.85 73.07
C ASP A 75 34.98 8.68 72.07
N PRO A 76 33.91 7.89 72.27
CA PRO A 76 33.34 7.05 71.21
C PRO A 76 32.88 7.86 69.99
N LEU A 77 32.55 9.15 70.18
CA LEU A 77 32.06 10.05 69.13
C LEU A 77 33.08 10.24 67.99
N ALA A 78 34.37 10.38 68.31
CA ALA A 78 35.40 10.59 67.31
C ALA A 78 35.65 9.35 66.43
N GLU A 79 35.66 8.15 67.02
CA GLU A 79 35.77 6.90 66.24
C GLU A 79 34.51 6.63 65.40
N ILE A 80 33.33 6.98 65.92
CA ILE A 80 32.06 6.93 65.16
C ILE A 80 32.09 7.90 63.96
N GLU A 81 32.55 9.14 64.13
CA GLU A 81 32.63 10.14 63.06
C GLU A 81 33.57 9.69 61.92
N VAL A 82 34.69 9.05 62.25
CA VAL A 82 35.59 8.44 61.24
C VAL A 82 34.85 7.38 60.43
N VAL A 83 34.16 6.44 61.08
CA VAL A 83 33.38 5.39 60.38
C VAL A 83 32.29 6.01 59.50
N GLN A 84 31.60 7.05 59.98
CA GLN A 84 30.56 7.75 59.23
C GLN A 84 31.07 8.39 57.93
N ASN A 85 32.25 9.02 57.98
CA ASN A 85 32.91 9.60 56.81
C ASN A 85 33.31 8.49 55.81
N ASP A 86 33.89 7.39 56.33
CA ASP A 86 34.26 6.20 55.57
C ASP A 86 33.09 5.56 54.80
N VAL A 87 31.90 5.49 55.42
CA VAL A 87 30.69 4.97 54.75
C VAL A 87 30.17 5.94 53.68
N SER A 88 30.22 7.24 53.95
CA SER A 88 29.73 8.28 53.02
C SER A 88 30.61 8.39 51.76
N GLU A 89 31.93 8.28 51.92
CA GLU A 89 32.85 8.19 50.79
C GLU A 89 32.65 6.88 50.01
N LEU A 90 32.47 5.75 50.70
CA LEU A 90 32.22 4.46 50.07
C LEU A 90 30.94 4.47 49.22
N GLU A 91 29.83 5.00 49.74
CA GLU A 91 28.56 5.18 49.02
C GLU A 91 28.80 5.94 47.70
N THR A 92 29.49 7.09 47.78
CA THR A 92 29.82 7.93 46.62
C THR A 92 30.67 7.18 45.59
N ARG A 93 31.67 6.41 46.03
CA ARG A 93 32.54 5.61 45.15
C ARG A 93 31.77 4.46 44.48
N LEU A 94 30.91 3.75 45.22
CA LEU A 94 30.10 2.65 44.69
C LEU A 94 29.01 3.14 43.72
N GLU A 95 28.34 4.25 44.02
CA GLU A 95 27.40 4.88 43.08
C GLU A 95 28.08 5.24 41.76
N LYS A 96 29.28 5.81 41.81
CA LYS A 96 30.06 6.15 40.62
C LYS A 96 30.38 4.90 39.80
N LEU A 97 30.76 3.80 40.46
CA LEU A 97 31.03 2.51 39.80
C LEU A 97 29.76 1.92 39.15
N VAL A 98 28.61 1.97 39.83
CA VAL A 98 27.32 1.52 39.28
C VAL A 98 26.92 2.36 38.06
N LYS A 99 27.11 3.69 38.11
CA LYS A 99 26.87 4.61 36.99
C LYS A 99 27.78 4.28 35.79
N GLN A 100 29.06 4.00 36.02
CA GLN A 100 30.01 3.59 34.97
C GLN A 100 29.66 2.22 34.37
N CYS A 101 29.32 1.23 35.21
CA CYS A 101 28.87 -0.09 34.76
C CYS A 101 27.59 0.00 33.91
N GLN A 102 26.61 0.83 34.31
CA GLN A 102 25.41 1.09 33.52
C GLN A 102 25.72 1.71 32.16
N ALA A 103 26.63 2.70 32.09
CA ALA A 103 27.01 3.32 30.81
C ALA A 103 27.70 2.32 29.87
N MET A 104 28.58 1.47 30.40
CA MET A 104 29.22 0.38 29.66
C MET A 104 28.21 -0.63 29.11
N LEU A 105 27.24 -1.06 29.93
CA LEU A 105 26.17 -1.96 29.52
C LEU A 105 25.27 -1.36 28.43
N GLU A 106 24.98 -0.06 28.51
CA GLU A 106 24.16 0.63 27.51
C GLU A 106 24.87 0.71 26.15
N ALA A 107 26.13 1.16 26.15
CA ALA A 107 26.96 1.17 24.95
C ALA A 107 27.11 -0.24 24.34
N GLY A 108 27.28 -1.27 25.19
CA GLY A 108 27.31 -2.67 24.77
C GLY A 108 26.03 -3.13 24.08
N ARG A 109 24.85 -2.83 24.66
CA ARG A 109 23.56 -3.21 24.04
C ARG A 109 23.33 -2.50 22.70
N VAL A 110 23.63 -1.19 22.61
CA VAL A 110 23.55 -0.43 21.36
C VAL A 110 24.48 -1.00 20.29
N TYR A 111 25.71 -1.38 20.66
CA TYR A 111 26.64 -2.06 19.77
C TYR A 111 26.07 -3.39 19.26
N CYS A 112 25.65 -4.30 20.14
CA CYS A 112 25.09 -5.60 19.74
C CYS A 112 23.85 -5.45 18.85
N GLN A 113 22.96 -4.51 19.16
CA GLN A 113 21.77 -4.25 18.35
C GLN A 113 22.13 -3.76 16.95
N THR A 114 23.07 -2.81 16.84
CA THR A 114 23.52 -2.24 15.56
C THR A 114 24.27 -3.28 14.72
N SER A 115 25.12 -4.09 15.35
CA SER A 115 25.84 -5.20 14.72
C SER A 115 24.89 -6.27 14.17
N LYS A 116 23.82 -6.62 14.90
CA LYS A 116 22.77 -7.53 14.40
C LYS A 116 22.01 -6.94 13.22
N SER A 117 21.69 -5.64 13.25
CA SER A 117 21.08 -4.94 12.10
C SER A 117 22.00 -4.93 10.87
N PHE A 118 23.31 -4.73 11.04
CA PHE A 118 24.29 -4.83 9.97
C PHE A 118 24.35 -6.24 9.34
N VAL A 119 24.36 -7.29 10.15
CA VAL A 119 24.32 -8.69 9.67
C VAL A 119 23.03 -9.00 8.91
N ASN A 120 21.89 -8.44 9.32
CA ASN A 120 20.64 -8.58 8.55
C ASN A 120 20.74 -7.89 7.18
N GLY A 121 21.33 -6.69 7.10
CA GLY A 121 21.56 -6.00 5.84
C GLY A 121 22.49 -6.75 4.87
N LEU A 122 23.50 -7.47 5.38
CA LEU A 122 24.33 -8.37 4.55
C LEU A 122 23.51 -9.52 3.95
N ARG A 123 22.60 -10.12 4.72
CA ARG A 123 21.71 -11.19 4.24
C ARG A 123 20.70 -10.68 3.19
N GLU A 124 20.13 -9.50 3.41
CA GLU A 124 19.23 -8.85 2.46
C GLU A 124 19.92 -8.52 1.12
N LEU A 125 21.19 -8.07 1.17
CA LEU A 125 21.99 -7.83 -0.03
C LEU A 125 22.26 -9.14 -0.81
N GLY A 126 22.49 -10.26 -0.11
CA GLY A 126 22.63 -11.58 -0.73
C GLY A 126 21.41 -11.97 -1.56
N HIS A 127 20.20 -11.81 -1.01
CA HIS A 127 18.96 -12.14 -1.71
C HIS A 127 18.68 -11.28 -2.94
N GLN A 128 19.16 -10.04 -3.01
CA GLN A 128 19.04 -9.21 -4.23
C GLN A 128 19.91 -9.70 -5.39
N TRP A 129 20.92 -10.53 -5.11
CA TRP A 129 21.91 -11.03 -6.06
C TRP A 129 21.74 -12.55 -6.31
N SER A 130 20.54 -13.10 -6.16
CA SER A 130 20.23 -14.53 -6.35
C SER A 130 20.51 -15.09 -7.77
N THR A 131 20.99 -14.25 -8.69
CA THR A 131 21.53 -14.65 -9.99
C THR A 131 23.00 -15.08 -9.94
N ASP A 132 23.73 -14.72 -8.88
CA ASP A 132 25.12 -15.12 -8.63
C ASP A 132 25.19 -15.97 -7.35
N SER A 133 25.17 -17.28 -7.55
CA SER A 133 25.22 -18.28 -6.49
C SER A 133 26.46 -18.17 -5.58
N MET A 134 27.57 -17.59 -6.06
CA MET A 134 28.79 -17.46 -5.26
C MET A 134 28.68 -16.28 -4.28
N MET A 135 28.11 -15.16 -4.74
CA MET A 135 27.93 -13.96 -3.92
C MET A 135 26.89 -14.20 -2.81
N GLU A 136 25.79 -14.89 -3.13
CA GLU A 136 24.79 -15.31 -2.15
C GLU A 136 25.38 -16.26 -1.09
N GLU A 137 26.12 -17.30 -1.49
CA GLU A 137 26.78 -18.23 -0.56
C GLU A 137 27.80 -17.51 0.35
N CYS A 138 28.54 -16.55 -0.20
CA CYS A 138 29.52 -15.74 0.53
C CYS A 138 28.86 -14.92 1.64
N LEU A 139 27.88 -14.07 1.29
CA LEU A 139 27.22 -13.20 2.27
C LEU A 139 26.45 -14.00 3.32
N ASP A 140 25.82 -15.11 2.95
CA ASP A 140 25.15 -16.00 3.90
C ASP A 140 26.13 -16.61 4.93
N LYS A 141 27.27 -17.15 4.47
CA LYS A 141 28.29 -17.74 5.36
C LYS A 141 28.89 -16.72 6.33
N PHE A 142 29.27 -15.54 5.85
CA PHE A 142 29.77 -14.46 6.71
C PHE A 142 28.70 -13.99 7.70
N SER A 143 27.47 -13.79 7.23
CA SER A 143 26.35 -13.33 8.08
C SER A 143 26.05 -14.32 9.20
N LYS A 144 25.99 -15.62 8.90
CA LYS A 144 25.76 -16.69 9.90
C LYS A 144 26.83 -16.70 10.99
N LYS A 145 28.11 -16.62 10.61
CA LYS A 145 29.23 -16.64 11.57
C LYS A 145 29.30 -15.35 12.39
N LEU A 146 29.06 -14.19 11.79
CA LEU A 146 28.98 -12.93 12.53
C LEU A 146 27.81 -12.90 13.52
N SER A 147 26.65 -13.50 13.19
CA SER A 147 25.53 -13.61 14.14
C SER A 147 25.95 -14.32 15.42
N VAL A 148 26.56 -15.51 15.30
CA VAL A 148 27.03 -16.31 16.46
C VAL A 148 27.95 -15.48 17.38
N ILE A 149 28.86 -14.70 16.80
CA ILE A 149 29.77 -13.82 17.57
C ILE A 149 29.00 -12.73 18.32
N PHE A 150 28.04 -12.06 17.66
CA PHE A 150 27.27 -10.99 18.29
C PHE A 150 26.20 -11.49 19.28
N ASP A 151 25.74 -12.73 19.12
CA ASP A 151 24.88 -13.42 20.08
C ASP A 151 25.67 -13.73 21.38
N ALA A 152 26.84 -14.35 21.26
CA ALA A 152 27.75 -14.62 22.39
C ALA A 152 28.19 -13.33 23.11
N GLN A 153 28.39 -12.22 22.39
CA GLN A 153 28.66 -10.91 23.00
C GLN A 153 27.46 -10.37 23.80
N GLY A 154 26.23 -10.67 23.36
CA GLY A 154 25.01 -10.37 24.11
C GLY A 154 24.96 -11.10 25.45
N GLU A 155 25.35 -12.37 25.48
CA GLU A 155 25.44 -13.17 26.72
C GLU A 155 26.43 -12.57 27.73
N VAL A 156 27.61 -12.12 27.28
CA VAL A 156 28.58 -11.40 28.13
C VAL A 156 27.94 -10.17 28.78
N ILE A 157 27.19 -9.36 28.01
CA ILE A 157 26.53 -8.14 28.51
C ILE A 157 25.45 -8.47 29.54
N GLU A 158 24.64 -9.52 29.30
CA GLU A 158 23.66 -9.99 30.28
C GLU A 158 24.31 -10.48 31.58
N THR A 159 25.41 -11.22 31.48
CA THR A 159 26.16 -11.72 32.64
C THR A 159 26.70 -10.54 33.47
N ILE A 160 27.33 -9.53 32.86
CA ILE A 160 27.79 -8.31 33.57
C ILE A 160 26.63 -7.60 34.29
N GLN A 161 25.46 -7.51 33.65
CA GLN A 161 24.28 -6.86 34.24
C GLN A 161 23.77 -7.62 35.48
N LYS A 162 23.74 -8.96 35.41
CA LYS A 162 23.25 -9.82 36.49
C LYS A 162 24.24 -9.93 37.65
N SER A 163 25.54 -10.14 37.37
CA SER A 163 26.56 -10.35 38.41
C SER A 163 27.09 -9.06 39.04
N VAL A 164 27.44 -8.04 38.23
CA VAL A 164 28.12 -6.83 38.73
C VAL A 164 27.12 -5.73 39.06
N LYS A 165 26.35 -5.25 38.08
CA LYS A 165 25.46 -4.08 38.27
C LYS A 165 24.44 -4.34 39.38
N THR A 166 23.73 -5.48 39.30
CA THR A 166 22.61 -5.77 40.21
C THR A 166 23.08 -5.89 41.66
N LYS A 167 24.19 -6.61 41.90
CA LYS A 167 24.76 -6.79 43.25
C LYS A 167 25.23 -5.47 43.89
N LEU A 168 26.02 -4.68 43.16
CA LEU A 168 26.47 -3.38 43.64
C LEU A 168 25.29 -2.43 43.90
N GLN A 169 24.28 -2.45 43.02
CA GLN A 169 23.08 -1.62 43.19
C GLN A 169 22.22 -2.05 44.39
N THR A 170 22.09 -3.34 44.68
CA THR A 170 21.42 -3.85 45.88
C THR A 170 22.15 -3.40 47.15
N PHE A 171 23.47 -3.59 47.24
CA PHE A 171 24.26 -3.18 48.40
C PHE A 171 24.11 -1.68 48.73
N VAL A 172 24.21 -0.81 47.72
CA VAL A 172 24.01 0.64 47.90
C VAL A 172 22.57 0.97 48.30
N LYS A 173 21.55 0.33 47.70
CA LYS A 173 20.15 0.64 47.98
C LYS A 173 19.60 0.03 49.27
N GLU A 174 20.17 -1.07 49.76
CA GLU A 174 19.64 -1.80 50.90
C GLU A 174 20.53 -1.69 52.13
N ASP A 175 21.79 -2.07 52.05
CA ASP A 175 22.67 -2.14 53.22
C ASP A 175 23.18 -0.76 53.64
N VAL A 176 23.64 0.07 52.71
CA VAL A 176 24.05 1.46 53.02
C VAL A 176 22.87 2.30 53.51
N ARG A 177 21.66 2.09 52.96
CA ARG A 177 20.43 2.77 53.42
C ARG A 177 20.04 2.36 54.84
N LYS A 178 20.00 1.05 55.16
CA LYS A 178 19.71 0.55 56.51
C LYS A 178 20.67 1.15 57.54
N PHE A 179 21.97 1.16 57.25
CA PHE A 179 22.98 1.80 58.10
C PHE A 179 22.70 3.30 58.33
N LYS A 180 22.36 4.05 57.28
CA LYS A 180 22.04 5.49 57.37
C LYS A 180 20.74 5.77 58.14
N ASP A 181 19.79 4.84 58.15
CA ASP A 181 18.54 5.01 58.91
C ASP A 181 18.74 4.70 60.41
N VAL A 182 19.52 3.68 60.76
CA VAL A 182 19.90 3.41 62.18
C VAL A 182 20.81 4.52 62.74
N ARG A 183 21.71 5.08 61.93
CA ARG A 183 22.49 6.27 62.29
C ARG A 183 21.60 7.44 62.71
N LYS A 184 20.56 7.76 61.94
CA LYS A 184 19.63 8.88 62.26
C LYS A 184 18.86 8.65 63.55
N GLU A 185 18.54 7.39 63.88
CA GLU A 185 17.89 7.05 65.15
C GLU A 185 18.83 7.29 66.33
N PHE A 186 20.10 6.87 66.20
CA PHE A 186 21.14 7.13 67.18
C PHE A 186 21.36 8.64 67.39
N GLU A 187 21.54 9.42 66.32
CA GLU A 187 21.71 10.88 66.37
C GLU A 187 20.54 11.56 67.10
N ARG A 188 19.29 11.23 66.75
CA ARG A 188 18.08 11.74 67.43
C ARG A 188 18.02 11.36 68.91
N SER A 189 18.46 10.15 69.25
CA SER A 189 18.53 9.69 70.65
C SER A 189 19.59 10.47 71.45
N SER A 190 20.67 10.90 70.80
CA SER A 190 21.72 11.76 71.39
C SER A 190 21.19 13.16 71.65
N GLU A 191 20.59 13.82 70.64
CA GLU A 191 19.97 15.14 70.78
C GLU A 191 18.91 15.16 71.90
N THR A 192 18.09 14.10 71.98
CA THR A 192 17.08 13.94 73.04
C THR A 192 17.72 13.82 74.43
N LEU A 193 18.85 13.11 74.54
CA LEU A 193 19.61 12.98 75.77
C LEU A 193 20.26 14.31 76.18
N GLU A 194 20.89 15.04 75.27
CA GLU A 194 21.46 16.36 75.53
C GLU A 194 20.40 17.36 76.00
N GLY A 195 19.25 17.42 75.31
CA GLY A 195 18.12 18.25 75.72
C GLY A 195 17.51 17.85 77.07
N ALA A 196 17.54 16.56 77.44
CA ALA A 196 17.13 16.10 78.77
C ALA A 196 18.17 16.44 79.86
N GLN A 197 19.47 16.34 79.55
CA GLN A 197 20.55 16.73 80.46
C GLN A 197 20.51 18.23 80.75
N ALA A 198 20.35 19.08 79.72
CA ALA A 198 20.25 20.52 79.87
C ALA A 198 19.05 20.93 80.76
N ARG A 199 17.86 20.37 80.50
CA ARG A 199 16.66 20.61 81.33
C ARG A 199 16.86 20.17 82.78
N ASN A 200 17.46 19.01 83.01
CA ASN A 200 17.76 18.52 84.36
C ASN A 200 18.81 19.38 85.09
N ALA A 201 19.81 19.91 84.39
CA ALA A 201 20.81 20.80 84.98
C ALA A 201 20.26 22.21 85.31
N GLN A 202 19.26 22.68 84.55
CA GLN A 202 18.62 23.98 84.74
C GLN A 202 17.41 23.94 85.71
N ALA A 203 17.01 22.76 86.19
CA ALA A 203 15.84 22.59 87.04
C ALA A 203 15.99 23.35 88.39
N PRO A 204 15.03 24.22 88.77
CA PRO A 204 15.16 25.07 89.94
C PRO A 204 14.97 24.27 91.25
N ARG A 205 16.00 24.29 92.11
CA ARG A 205 16.06 23.53 93.39
C ARG A 205 14.86 23.73 94.33
N GLY A 206 14.15 24.85 94.23
CA GLY A 206 12.96 25.15 95.04
C GLY A 206 11.67 24.44 94.61
N LYS A 207 11.65 23.78 93.45
CA LYS A 207 10.46 23.09 92.90
C LYS A 207 10.73 21.61 92.71
N LEU A 208 10.51 20.83 93.77
CA LEU A 208 10.82 19.39 93.78
C LEU A 208 10.14 18.59 92.65
N HIS A 209 8.90 18.95 92.28
CA HIS A 209 8.17 18.26 91.21
C HIS A 209 8.80 18.45 89.81
N GLU A 210 9.25 19.66 89.47
CA GLU A 210 9.94 19.94 88.19
C GLU A 210 11.31 19.24 88.15
N VAL A 211 11.99 19.10 89.30
CA VAL A 211 13.25 18.34 89.41
C VAL A 211 13.02 16.84 89.22
N GLU A 212 11.94 16.29 89.78
CA GLU A 212 11.57 14.88 89.64
C GLU A 212 11.14 14.54 88.20
N GLU A 213 10.36 15.40 87.55
CA GLU A 213 9.99 15.25 86.13
C GLU A 213 11.23 15.29 85.23
N ALA A 214 12.12 16.27 85.42
CA ALA A 214 13.36 16.39 84.65
C ALA A 214 14.31 15.19 84.88
N THR A 215 14.36 14.67 86.11
CA THR A 215 15.14 13.47 86.44
C THR A 215 14.58 12.23 85.73
N ASN A 216 13.25 12.04 85.75
CA ASN A 216 12.60 10.93 85.05
C ASN A 216 12.74 11.02 83.52
N ALA A 217 12.61 12.23 82.96
CA ALA A 217 12.87 12.48 81.54
C ALA A 217 14.33 12.15 81.16
N LEU A 218 15.30 12.51 82.01
CA LEU A 218 16.71 12.17 81.83
C LEU A 218 16.97 10.65 81.93
N LEU A 219 16.33 9.94 82.86
CA LEU A 219 16.45 8.48 82.97
C LEU A 219 15.91 7.76 81.73
N ASN A 220 14.75 8.20 81.23
CA ASN A 220 14.16 7.67 79.99
C ASN A 220 15.05 7.98 78.77
N ALA A 221 15.52 9.21 78.60
CA ALA A 221 16.42 9.57 77.50
C ALA A 221 17.74 8.79 77.55
N ARG A 222 18.33 8.58 78.75
CA ARG A 222 19.51 7.72 78.94
C ARG A 222 19.26 6.27 78.55
N LYS A 223 18.05 5.73 78.83
CA LYS A 223 17.68 4.36 78.45
C LYS A 223 17.55 4.23 76.93
N SER A 224 16.86 5.17 76.28
CA SER A 224 16.71 5.19 74.81
C SER A 224 18.05 5.34 74.09
N PHE A 225 18.90 6.29 74.54
CA PHE A 225 20.24 6.48 73.99
C PHE A 225 21.11 5.22 74.12
N ARG A 226 21.06 4.52 75.26
CA ARG A 226 21.79 3.25 75.45
C ARG A 226 21.32 2.15 74.51
N SER A 227 20.02 2.07 74.20
CA SER A 227 19.52 1.13 73.19
C SER A 227 20.03 1.50 71.80
N GLY A 228 19.78 2.75 71.36
CA GLY A 228 20.20 3.23 70.04
C GLY A 228 21.71 3.15 69.81
N ALA A 229 22.52 3.35 70.85
CA ALA A 229 23.97 3.15 70.78
C ALA A 229 24.37 1.69 70.56
N LEU A 230 23.70 0.73 71.22
CA LEU A 230 23.94 -0.70 71.00
C LEU A 230 23.49 -1.14 69.61
N ASP A 231 22.31 -0.70 69.17
CA ASP A 231 21.77 -0.99 67.84
C ASP A 231 22.68 -0.41 66.73
N TYR A 232 23.20 0.80 66.93
CA TYR A 232 24.13 1.43 65.99
C TYR A 232 25.53 0.80 65.99
N VAL A 233 26.08 0.43 67.15
CA VAL A 233 27.35 -0.32 67.21
C VAL A 233 27.20 -1.72 66.58
N LEU A 234 26.06 -2.37 66.74
CA LEU A 234 25.76 -3.63 66.05
C LEU A 234 25.75 -3.43 64.53
N GLU A 235 25.03 -2.42 64.03
CA GLU A 235 24.99 -2.12 62.59
C GLU A 235 26.33 -1.61 62.03
N ILE A 236 27.19 -0.92 62.81
CA ILE A 236 28.58 -0.64 62.41
C ILE A 236 29.34 -1.94 62.18
N ASN A 237 29.27 -2.89 63.11
CA ASN A 237 29.97 -4.17 62.98
C ASN A 237 29.41 -5.04 61.84
N VAL A 238 28.09 -5.09 61.69
CA VAL A 238 27.42 -5.78 60.56
C VAL A 238 27.77 -5.11 59.24
N PHE A 239 27.76 -3.78 59.17
CA PHE A 239 28.14 -3.02 57.98
C PHE A 239 29.62 -3.17 57.67
N GLU A 240 30.53 -3.21 58.64
CA GLU A 240 31.96 -3.41 58.36
C GLU A 240 32.26 -4.84 57.90
N ALA A 241 31.59 -5.84 58.49
CA ALA A 241 31.64 -7.22 58.03
C ALA A 241 31.09 -7.37 56.59
N LYS A 242 29.95 -6.74 56.28
CA LYS A 242 29.37 -6.69 54.94
C LYS A 242 30.20 -5.86 53.95
N LYS A 243 30.71 -4.68 54.33
CA LYS A 243 31.64 -3.84 53.54
C LYS A 243 32.82 -4.68 53.09
N LYS A 244 33.43 -5.43 54.01
CA LYS A 244 34.52 -6.36 53.67
C LYS A 244 34.01 -7.50 52.80
N ALA A 245 32.90 -8.16 53.15
CA ALA A 245 32.30 -9.20 52.33
C ALA A 245 31.95 -8.69 50.92
N ASP A 246 30.92 -7.88 50.75
CA ASP A 246 30.37 -7.46 49.45
C ASP A 246 31.35 -6.71 48.54
N ILE A 247 32.32 -5.95 49.07
CA ILE A 247 33.37 -5.33 48.25
C ILE A 247 34.45 -6.35 47.87
N LEU A 248 34.89 -7.24 48.78
CA LEU A 248 35.84 -8.30 48.42
C LEU A 248 35.19 -9.39 47.55
N LEU A 249 33.87 -9.59 47.65
CA LEU A 249 33.04 -10.44 46.79
C LEU A 249 32.94 -9.83 45.37
N ALA A 250 32.97 -8.50 45.25
CA ALA A 250 32.98 -7.79 43.97
C ALA A 250 34.39 -7.61 43.35
N VAL A 251 35.47 -7.62 44.15
CA VAL A 251 36.81 -7.18 43.71
C VAL A 251 37.94 -8.20 43.93
N SER A 252 37.82 -9.16 44.85
CA SER A 252 38.95 -10.02 45.26
C SER A 252 38.84 -11.48 44.80
N SER A 253 39.94 -12.01 44.27
CA SER A 253 40.02 -13.34 43.64
C SER A 253 40.30 -14.51 44.61
N LYS A 254 40.34 -14.27 45.93
CA LYS A 254 40.67 -15.30 46.94
C LYS A 254 39.95 -15.07 48.29
N LEU A 255 38.78 -15.69 48.48
CA LEU A 255 38.60 -16.82 49.42
C LEU A 255 37.14 -17.38 49.39
N LEU A 256 37.02 -18.68 49.11
CA LEU A 256 35.85 -19.57 49.28
C LEU A 256 34.43 -19.20 48.77
N LEU A 257 34.15 -19.76 47.59
CA LEU A 257 33.03 -20.68 47.32
C LEU A 257 31.61 -20.17 46.99
N SER A 258 31.18 -18.96 47.36
CA SER A 258 29.86 -18.43 46.91
C SER A 258 29.95 -17.46 45.72
N CYS A 259 30.88 -16.49 45.77
CA CYS A 259 31.09 -15.55 44.65
C CYS A 259 32.06 -16.03 43.58
N ALA A 260 32.78 -17.14 43.83
CA ALA A 260 33.59 -17.79 42.80
C ALA A 260 32.76 -17.97 41.53
N CYS A 261 31.53 -18.49 41.64
CA CYS A 261 30.63 -18.69 40.51
C CYS A 261 30.24 -17.42 39.75
N GLN A 262 30.33 -16.21 40.31
CA GLN A 262 29.84 -14.97 39.65
C GLN A 262 30.93 -14.21 38.91
N MET A 263 32.14 -14.13 39.48
CA MET A 263 33.30 -13.55 38.78
C MET A 263 34.06 -14.58 37.92
N LEU A 264 34.03 -15.88 38.26
CA LEU A 264 34.35 -16.90 37.25
C LEU A 264 33.30 -16.82 36.13
N SER A 265 31.99 -16.79 36.39
CA SER A 265 31.01 -16.69 35.30
C SER A 265 31.28 -15.51 34.36
N LEU A 266 31.67 -14.32 34.86
CA LEU A 266 32.04 -13.23 33.96
C LEU A 266 33.30 -13.54 33.12
N LEU A 267 34.39 -13.99 33.75
CA LEU A 267 35.65 -14.29 33.04
C LEU A 267 35.52 -15.52 32.13
N GLU A 268 34.68 -16.48 32.51
CA GLU A 268 34.37 -17.71 31.80
C GLU A 268 33.45 -17.44 30.61
N THR A 269 32.38 -16.62 30.76
CA THR A 269 31.58 -16.17 29.62
C THR A 269 32.41 -15.28 28.67
N GLN A 270 33.35 -14.46 29.18
CA GLN A 270 34.30 -13.75 28.30
C GLN A 270 35.27 -14.71 27.59
N ALA A 271 35.83 -15.70 28.28
CA ALA A 271 36.70 -16.71 27.67
C ALA A 271 35.94 -17.55 26.63
N GLN A 272 34.70 -17.95 26.92
CA GLN A 272 33.79 -18.63 25.99
C GLN A 272 33.48 -17.75 24.78
N PHE A 273 33.20 -16.46 24.95
CA PHE A 273 33.01 -15.51 23.85
C PHE A 273 34.26 -15.44 22.95
N PHE A 274 35.47 -15.29 23.52
CA PHE A 274 36.71 -15.29 22.74
C PHE A 274 36.97 -16.64 22.04
N GLN A 275 36.67 -17.76 22.70
CA GLN A 275 36.82 -19.10 22.14
C GLN A 275 35.85 -19.36 20.98
N GLN A 276 34.56 -19.03 21.15
CA GLN A 276 33.53 -19.16 20.12
C GLN A 276 33.80 -18.22 18.94
N GLY A 277 34.26 -16.99 19.22
CA GLY A 277 34.67 -16.03 18.20
C GLY A 277 35.88 -16.52 17.41
N HIS A 278 36.92 -17.01 18.09
CA HIS A 278 38.08 -17.60 17.44
C HIS A 278 37.70 -18.80 16.57
N GLN A 279 36.93 -19.75 17.11
CA GLN A 279 36.46 -20.91 16.36
C GLN A 279 35.65 -20.50 15.11
N SER A 280 34.70 -19.58 15.25
CA SER A 280 33.85 -19.12 14.14
C SER A 280 34.65 -18.45 13.02
N LEU A 281 35.73 -17.74 13.35
CA LEU A 281 36.64 -17.11 12.40
C LEU A 281 37.63 -18.12 11.79
N SER A 282 38.14 -19.08 12.56
CA SER A 282 39.01 -20.15 12.05
C SER A 282 38.29 -21.09 11.09
N GLU A 283 37.01 -21.37 11.31
CA GLU A 283 36.17 -22.10 10.35
C GLU A 283 35.91 -21.32 9.05
N LEU A 284 36.04 -19.99 9.06
CA LEU A 284 35.97 -19.15 7.86
C LEU A 284 37.30 -19.03 7.11
N ASP A 285 38.46 -19.21 7.76
CA ASP A 285 39.78 -18.95 7.15
C ASP A 285 39.99 -19.72 5.83
N GLN A 286 39.66 -21.02 5.81
CA GLN A 286 39.73 -21.84 4.59
C GLN A 286 38.80 -21.33 3.47
N TYR A 287 37.63 -20.79 3.84
CA TYR A 287 36.69 -20.21 2.88
C TYR A 287 37.17 -18.84 2.36
N CYS A 288 37.73 -18.00 3.24
CA CYS A 288 38.34 -16.71 2.87
C CYS A 288 39.50 -16.88 1.89
N GLN A 289 40.34 -17.91 2.08
CA GLN A 289 41.44 -18.23 1.17
C GLN A 289 40.92 -18.59 -0.22
N LYS A 290 39.96 -19.52 -0.32
CA LYS A 290 39.29 -19.89 -1.58
C LYS A 290 38.65 -18.68 -2.28
N LEU A 291 37.90 -17.88 -1.53
CA LEU A 291 37.23 -16.67 -2.05
C LEU A 291 38.24 -15.65 -2.59
N ASN A 292 39.41 -15.52 -1.97
CA ASN A 292 40.47 -14.61 -2.42
C ASN A 292 41.13 -15.08 -3.73
N GLU A 293 41.29 -16.40 -3.92
CA GLU A 293 41.73 -16.99 -5.19
C GLU A 293 40.70 -16.73 -6.30
N GLU A 294 39.42 -17.01 -6.02
CA GLU A 294 38.30 -16.75 -6.95
C GLU A 294 38.21 -15.26 -7.33
N HIS A 295 38.24 -14.36 -6.34
CA HIS A 295 38.27 -12.90 -6.57
C HIS A 295 39.45 -12.47 -7.46
N THR A 296 40.65 -13.01 -7.23
CA THR A 296 41.82 -12.72 -8.05
C THR A 296 41.60 -13.15 -9.51
N GLN A 297 40.97 -14.31 -9.73
CA GLN A 297 40.63 -14.78 -11.06
C GLN A 297 39.55 -13.91 -11.74
N PHE A 298 38.55 -13.42 -11.01
CA PHE A 298 37.56 -12.47 -11.54
C PHE A 298 38.19 -11.14 -11.98
N VAL A 299 39.12 -10.59 -11.19
CA VAL A 299 39.85 -9.36 -11.55
C VAL A 299 40.64 -9.56 -12.85
N LEU A 300 41.32 -10.70 -13.02
CA LEU A 300 42.04 -11.03 -14.24
C LEU A 300 41.12 -11.20 -15.45
N ASN A 301 39.99 -11.90 -15.26
CA ASN A 301 38.98 -12.11 -16.31
C ASN A 301 38.36 -10.78 -16.77
N SER A 302 37.96 -9.92 -15.83
CA SER A 302 37.40 -8.60 -16.11
C SER A 302 38.39 -7.68 -16.84
N ALA A 303 39.67 -7.68 -16.43
CA ALA A 303 40.72 -6.92 -17.11
C ALA A 303 40.96 -7.39 -18.55
N ARG A 304 40.85 -8.70 -18.80
CA ARG A 304 40.91 -9.28 -20.16
C ARG A 304 39.70 -8.89 -21.00
N GLU A 305 38.49 -9.09 -20.48
CA GLU A 305 37.26 -8.77 -21.21
C GLU A 305 37.17 -7.28 -21.56
N LYS A 306 37.56 -6.40 -20.63
CA LYS A 306 37.69 -4.97 -20.89
C LYS A 306 38.63 -4.68 -22.07
N ARG A 307 39.82 -5.28 -22.10
CA ARG A 307 40.78 -5.12 -23.20
C ARG A 307 40.19 -5.61 -24.52
N ASP A 308 39.54 -6.77 -24.52
CA ASP A 308 38.93 -7.35 -25.72
C ASP A 308 37.77 -6.46 -26.24
N MET A 309 36.97 -5.87 -25.34
CA MET A 309 35.94 -4.89 -25.71
C MET A 309 36.53 -3.58 -26.24
N GLU A 310 37.60 -3.05 -25.62
CA GLU A 310 38.30 -1.85 -26.10
C GLU A 310 38.88 -2.06 -27.52
N GLN A 311 39.42 -3.25 -27.81
CA GLN A 311 39.88 -3.63 -29.14
C GLN A 311 38.74 -3.72 -30.16
N ARG A 312 37.62 -4.37 -29.83
CA ARG A 312 36.43 -4.44 -30.70
C ARG A 312 35.87 -3.04 -30.99
N HIS A 313 35.75 -2.20 -29.97
CA HIS A 313 35.30 -0.81 -30.10
C HIS A 313 36.24 0.03 -30.99
N ALA A 314 37.56 -0.14 -30.85
CA ALA A 314 38.54 0.50 -31.73
C ALA A 314 38.46 -0.02 -33.18
N ALA A 315 38.17 -1.31 -33.39
CA ALA A 315 37.97 -1.88 -34.72
C ALA A 315 36.68 -1.34 -35.39
N ILE A 316 35.57 -1.25 -34.65
CA ILE A 316 34.31 -0.65 -35.11
C ILE A 316 34.54 0.81 -35.53
N LYS A 317 35.27 1.60 -34.73
CA LYS A 317 35.62 2.99 -35.08
C LYS A 317 36.53 3.16 -36.30
N LYS A 318 37.29 2.12 -36.67
CA LYS A 318 38.18 2.13 -37.85
C LYS A 318 37.49 1.60 -39.11
N LYS A 319 36.43 0.80 -38.97
CA LYS A 319 35.58 0.42 -40.09
C LYS A 319 34.79 1.67 -40.46
N ASP A 320 35.10 2.23 -41.62
CA ASP A 320 34.72 3.58 -41.99
C ASP A 320 33.22 3.81 -41.79
N MET A 321 32.86 4.94 -41.17
CA MET A 321 31.47 5.32 -40.89
C MET A 321 30.81 5.89 -42.16
N SER A 322 30.94 5.13 -43.26
CA SER A 322 30.12 5.24 -44.47
C SER A 322 28.67 5.01 -44.06
N TYR A 323 28.00 6.11 -43.77
CA TYR A 323 26.60 6.15 -43.36
C TYR A 323 25.73 5.39 -44.38
N ASP A 324 24.89 4.48 -43.89
CA ASP A 324 23.58 4.17 -44.47
C ASP A 324 23.49 3.38 -45.80
N GLU A 325 24.34 2.37 -46.03
CA GLU A 325 24.35 1.60 -47.30
C GLU A 325 24.15 0.07 -47.21
N SER A 326 24.19 -0.57 -46.02
CA SER A 326 24.29 -2.05 -45.95
C SER A 326 23.61 -2.78 -44.76
N ILE A 327 22.56 -2.23 -44.15
CA ILE A 327 21.88 -2.86 -42.97
C ILE A 327 20.34 -2.84 -43.11
N LEU A 328 19.82 -3.14 -44.29
CA LEU A 328 18.38 -3.35 -44.53
C LEU A 328 18.14 -4.57 -45.43
N ASP A 329 18.77 -5.69 -45.09
CA ASP A 329 18.55 -6.98 -45.75
C ASP A 329 17.26 -7.62 -45.20
N PHE A 330 16.20 -7.59 -46.01
CA PHE A 330 14.98 -8.36 -45.74
C PHE A 330 15.31 -9.86 -45.70
N ASN A 331 15.04 -10.52 -44.57
CA ASN A 331 15.33 -11.94 -44.38
C ASN A 331 14.08 -12.69 -43.93
N ALA A 332 13.38 -13.28 -44.90
CA ALA A 332 12.15 -14.05 -44.64
C ALA A 332 12.37 -15.24 -43.70
N ASP A 333 13.58 -15.83 -43.70
CA ASP A 333 13.95 -17.03 -42.93
C ASP A 333 14.79 -16.70 -41.69
N ALA A 334 14.73 -15.46 -41.19
CA ALA A 334 15.49 -15.06 -40.00
C ALA A 334 15.11 -15.91 -38.78
N ALA A 335 16.10 -16.51 -38.11
CA ALA A 335 15.90 -17.46 -36.99
C ALA A 335 15.19 -16.87 -35.76
N ASN A 336 15.00 -15.55 -35.71
CA ASN A 336 14.25 -14.81 -34.69
C ASN A 336 12.77 -14.58 -35.06
N GLY A 337 12.33 -14.94 -36.28
CA GLY A 337 10.99 -14.68 -36.80
C GLY A 337 10.70 -13.22 -37.15
N ILE A 338 11.75 -12.39 -37.33
CA ILE A 338 11.65 -10.97 -37.68
C ILE A 338 12.15 -10.79 -39.12
N ALA A 339 11.24 -10.45 -40.04
CA ALA A 339 11.56 -10.34 -41.46
C ALA A 339 12.28 -9.02 -41.82
N MET A 340 12.01 -7.95 -41.06
CA MET A 340 12.65 -6.65 -41.14
C MET A 340 12.38 -5.86 -39.85
N ASP A 341 13.32 -5.04 -39.41
CA ASP A 341 13.18 -4.10 -38.28
C ASP A 341 14.00 -2.82 -38.49
N GLY A 342 13.61 -1.73 -37.82
CA GLY A 342 14.26 -0.43 -37.96
C GLY A 342 13.41 0.75 -37.50
N TYR A 343 13.93 1.97 -37.57
CA TYR A 343 13.16 3.17 -37.20
C TYR A 343 12.30 3.67 -38.36
N LEU A 344 11.05 4.02 -38.09
CA LEU A 344 10.20 4.80 -39.00
C LEU A 344 9.48 5.90 -38.23
N TYR A 345 9.11 6.97 -38.92
CA TYR A 345 8.17 7.97 -38.43
C TYR A 345 6.74 7.57 -38.78
N LYS A 346 5.88 7.46 -37.77
CA LYS A 346 4.44 7.24 -37.94
C LYS A 346 3.68 8.55 -37.80
N ARG A 347 2.78 8.86 -38.74
CA ARG A 347 1.78 9.93 -38.56
C ARG A 347 0.70 9.46 -37.58
N ALA A 348 0.39 10.29 -36.59
CA ALA A 348 -0.76 10.11 -35.72
C ALA A 348 -2.05 10.31 -36.53
N SER A 349 -3.10 9.56 -36.19
CA SER A 349 -4.42 9.69 -36.82
C SER A 349 -5.26 10.82 -36.20
N ASN A 350 -4.73 11.52 -35.18
CA ASN A 350 -5.36 12.67 -34.56
C ASN A 350 -5.23 13.94 -35.43
N ALA A 351 -6.06 14.96 -35.14
CA ALA A 351 -6.12 16.16 -35.99
C ALA A 351 -4.81 16.97 -36.02
N PHE A 352 -3.99 16.88 -34.97
CA PHE A 352 -2.66 17.49 -34.93
C PHE A 352 -1.66 16.82 -35.89
N LYS A 353 -2.00 15.66 -36.48
CA LYS A 353 -1.21 14.92 -37.49
C LYS A 353 0.26 14.79 -37.14
N THR A 354 0.55 14.61 -35.85
CA THR A 354 1.93 14.63 -35.34
C THR A 354 2.71 13.42 -35.83
N TRP A 355 3.98 13.62 -36.12
CA TRP A 355 4.87 12.54 -36.57
C TRP A 355 5.74 12.07 -35.42
N SER A 356 5.80 10.76 -35.20
CA SER A 356 6.54 10.17 -34.09
C SER A 356 7.44 9.03 -34.55
N ARG A 357 8.74 9.12 -34.24
CA ARG A 357 9.71 8.05 -34.54
C ARG A 357 9.47 6.88 -33.59
N ARG A 358 9.40 5.66 -34.15
CA ARG A 358 9.20 4.40 -33.41
C ARG A 358 10.08 3.32 -34.03
N TRP A 359 10.41 2.31 -33.24
CA TRP A 359 11.08 1.11 -33.75
C TRP A 359 10.02 0.16 -34.29
N PHE A 360 10.00 -0.08 -35.59
CA PHE A 360 9.08 -0.99 -36.26
C PHE A 360 9.74 -2.35 -36.46
N SER A 361 8.92 -3.39 -36.49
CA SER A 361 9.32 -4.71 -36.93
C SER A 361 8.18 -5.44 -37.65
N ILE A 362 8.54 -6.27 -38.62
CA ILE A 362 7.64 -7.21 -39.31
C ILE A 362 7.87 -8.58 -38.71
N GLN A 363 6.86 -9.13 -38.03
CA GLN A 363 6.97 -10.38 -37.29
C GLN A 363 5.68 -11.19 -37.49
N LYS A 364 5.79 -12.47 -37.89
CA LYS A 364 4.65 -13.40 -38.02
C LYS A 364 3.46 -12.83 -38.80
N ASN A 365 3.71 -12.23 -39.96
CA ASN A 365 2.72 -11.54 -40.81
C ASN A 365 2.01 -10.33 -40.18
N GLN A 366 2.56 -9.78 -39.09
CA GLN A 366 2.09 -8.56 -38.43
C GLN A 366 3.10 -7.43 -38.63
N LEU A 367 2.60 -6.19 -38.68
CA LEU A 367 3.43 -4.99 -38.57
C LEU A 367 3.26 -4.40 -37.18
N VAL A 368 4.33 -4.33 -36.40
CA VAL A 368 4.31 -3.89 -35.00
C VAL A 368 5.33 -2.77 -34.75
N TYR A 369 5.17 -2.02 -33.66
CA TYR A 369 6.16 -1.04 -33.22
C TYR A 369 6.36 -0.97 -31.71
N GLN A 370 7.53 -0.52 -31.27
CA GLN A 370 7.88 -0.24 -29.88
C GLN A 370 8.25 1.25 -29.73
N LYS A 371 7.91 1.87 -28.58
CA LYS A 371 8.34 3.25 -28.26
C LYS A 371 9.66 3.23 -27.48
N LYS A 372 9.87 2.21 -26.64
CA LYS A 372 11.12 1.96 -25.89
C LYS A 372 11.54 0.48 -25.96
N PHE A 373 12.84 0.24 -25.78
CA PHE A 373 13.41 -1.11 -25.67
C PHE A 373 12.74 -1.89 -24.53
N LYS A 374 12.38 -3.16 -24.80
CA LYS A 374 11.60 -4.06 -23.91
C LYS A 374 10.14 -3.63 -23.60
N GLU A 375 9.58 -2.62 -24.26
CA GLU A 375 8.13 -2.37 -24.24
C GLU A 375 7.41 -3.44 -25.08
N GLN A 376 6.15 -3.78 -24.73
CA GLN A 376 5.36 -4.70 -25.56
C GLN A 376 5.16 -4.11 -26.96
N PRO A 377 5.41 -4.89 -28.03
CA PRO A 377 5.21 -4.41 -29.39
C PRO A 377 3.73 -4.12 -29.64
N THR A 378 3.41 -2.86 -29.96
CA THR A 378 2.07 -2.42 -30.32
C THR A 378 1.78 -2.80 -31.77
N VAL A 379 0.75 -3.59 -31.99
CA VAL A 379 0.35 -4.05 -33.33
C VAL A 379 -0.29 -2.90 -34.12
N VAL A 380 0.28 -2.57 -35.28
CA VAL A 380 -0.29 -1.61 -36.24
C VAL A 380 -1.25 -2.30 -37.18
N VAL A 381 -0.86 -3.50 -37.62
CA VAL A 381 -1.61 -4.36 -38.53
C VAL A 381 -1.54 -5.78 -38.00
N GLU A 382 -2.68 -6.33 -37.61
CA GLU A 382 -2.81 -7.70 -37.08
C GLU A 382 -2.63 -8.78 -38.15
N ASP A 383 -2.96 -8.48 -39.41
CA ASP A 383 -2.82 -9.38 -40.56
C ASP A 383 -2.46 -8.59 -41.82
N LEU A 384 -1.20 -8.72 -42.27
CA LEU A 384 -0.73 -8.09 -43.50
C LEU A 384 -1.46 -8.61 -44.74
N ARG A 385 -2.02 -9.82 -44.77
CA ARG A 385 -2.70 -10.39 -45.96
C ARG A 385 -3.81 -9.51 -46.50
N LEU A 386 -4.52 -8.81 -45.63
CA LEU A 386 -5.64 -7.95 -46.00
C LEU A 386 -5.21 -6.52 -46.37
N CYS A 387 -3.89 -6.26 -46.42
CA CYS A 387 -3.34 -4.94 -46.61
C CYS A 387 -2.78 -4.71 -48.01
N THR A 388 -2.73 -3.44 -48.41
CA THR A 388 -1.94 -2.98 -49.56
C THR A 388 -0.98 -1.89 -49.11
N VAL A 389 0.24 -1.89 -49.65
CA VAL A 389 1.24 -0.85 -49.39
C VAL A 389 1.51 -0.04 -50.65
N LYS A 390 1.52 1.29 -50.53
CA LYS A 390 1.69 2.22 -51.65
C LYS A 390 2.57 3.42 -51.23
N PRO A 391 3.45 3.94 -52.10
CA PRO A 391 4.08 5.24 -51.85
C PRO A 391 3.01 6.36 -51.84
N SER A 392 3.13 7.33 -50.94
CA SER A 392 2.17 8.43 -50.78
C SER A 392 2.67 9.66 -51.54
N THR A 393 2.00 10.02 -52.64
CA THR A 393 2.35 11.16 -53.50
C THR A 393 1.60 12.45 -53.16
N GLU A 394 0.58 12.38 -52.31
CA GLU A 394 -0.29 13.51 -51.95
C GLU A 394 0.12 14.22 -50.64
N ASN A 395 1.13 13.69 -49.93
CA ASN A 395 1.56 14.18 -48.62
C ASN A 395 2.84 15.04 -48.71
N GLU A 396 2.88 16.15 -47.97
CA GLU A 396 3.95 17.17 -48.06
C GLU A 396 5.37 16.68 -47.67
N ARG A 397 5.49 15.53 -46.99
CA ARG A 397 6.78 15.01 -46.53
C ARG A 397 7.35 13.96 -47.50
N ARG A 398 8.65 14.06 -47.75
CA ARG A 398 9.43 13.07 -48.52
C ARG A 398 9.39 11.69 -47.87
N PHE A 399 9.63 10.66 -48.67
CA PHE A 399 9.81 9.26 -48.26
C PHE A 399 8.63 8.63 -47.52
N CYS A 400 7.42 9.13 -47.78
CA CYS A 400 6.18 8.67 -47.15
C CYS A 400 5.52 7.51 -47.91
N PHE A 401 4.99 6.54 -47.17
CA PHE A 401 4.26 5.39 -47.71
C PHE A 401 3.10 4.97 -46.79
N GLU A 402 2.05 4.43 -47.38
CA GLU A 402 0.81 4.07 -46.71
C GLU A 402 0.62 2.57 -46.70
N VAL A 403 0.36 2.01 -45.53
CA VAL A 403 -0.11 0.63 -45.35
C VAL A 403 -1.60 0.71 -45.05
N VAL A 404 -2.41 0.28 -46.01
CA VAL A 404 -3.88 0.37 -45.99
C VAL A 404 -4.46 -1.01 -45.71
N SER A 405 -5.09 -1.19 -44.54
CA SER A 405 -5.93 -2.34 -44.19
C SER A 405 -7.42 -1.99 -44.32
N PRO A 406 -8.35 -2.96 -44.21
CA PRO A 406 -9.79 -2.70 -44.29
C PRO A 406 -10.33 -1.80 -43.16
N SER A 407 -9.62 -1.71 -42.03
CA SER A 407 -10.04 -0.97 -40.82
C SER A 407 -9.13 0.21 -40.46
N LYS A 408 -7.87 0.22 -40.93
CA LYS A 408 -6.84 1.20 -40.55
C LYS A 408 -5.99 1.57 -41.77
N CYS A 409 -5.83 2.86 -42.05
CA CYS A 409 -4.74 3.36 -42.91
C CYS A 409 -3.62 3.92 -42.03
N CYS A 410 -2.41 3.43 -42.20
CA CYS A 410 -1.22 3.89 -41.49
C CYS A 410 -0.26 4.58 -42.46
N LEU A 411 -0.03 5.88 -42.26
CA LEU A 411 1.02 6.63 -42.98
C LEU A 411 2.33 6.56 -42.20
N LEU A 412 3.36 6.06 -42.87
CA LEU A 412 4.73 5.90 -42.40
C LEU A 412 5.68 6.74 -43.27
N GLN A 413 6.83 7.09 -42.70
CA GLN A 413 7.92 7.82 -43.37
C GLN A 413 9.24 7.18 -42.96
N ALA A 414 10.07 6.87 -43.96
CA ALA A 414 11.45 6.41 -43.78
C ALA A 414 12.44 7.60 -43.82
N ASP A 415 13.69 7.37 -43.41
CA ASP A 415 14.71 8.42 -43.36
C ASP A 415 15.40 8.62 -44.74
N SER A 416 15.38 7.62 -45.64
CA SER A 416 15.83 7.74 -47.05
C SER A 416 14.90 7.08 -48.08
N GLU A 417 15.09 7.39 -49.37
CA GLU A 417 14.37 6.76 -50.49
C GLU A 417 14.66 5.25 -50.60
N ARG A 418 15.92 4.85 -50.32
CA ARG A 418 16.32 3.45 -50.30
C ARG A 418 15.66 2.70 -49.14
N GLU A 419 15.60 3.31 -47.96
CA GLU A 419 14.85 2.75 -46.83
C GLU A 419 13.36 2.63 -47.17
N GLN A 420 12.75 3.67 -47.76
CA GLN A 420 11.34 3.65 -48.16
C GLN A 420 11.05 2.49 -49.11
N GLN A 421 11.88 2.31 -50.15
CA GLN A 421 11.72 1.24 -51.11
C GLN A 421 11.97 -0.14 -50.46
N ALA A 422 12.95 -0.27 -49.56
CA ALA A 422 13.19 -1.50 -48.80
C ALA A 422 11.99 -1.87 -47.93
N TRP A 423 11.44 -0.93 -47.16
CA TRP A 423 10.26 -1.14 -46.32
C TRP A 423 9.00 -1.46 -47.12
N ILE A 424 8.75 -0.78 -48.25
CA ILE A 424 7.65 -1.11 -49.15
C ILE A 424 7.81 -2.54 -49.68
N THR A 425 9.01 -2.90 -50.15
CA THR A 425 9.31 -4.22 -50.73
C THR A 425 9.18 -5.33 -49.68
N ALA A 426 9.70 -5.11 -48.46
CA ALA A 426 9.56 -6.05 -47.35
C ALA A 426 8.10 -6.28 -46.96
N VAL A 427 7.30 -5.21 -46.85
CA VAL A 427 5.85 -5.34 -46.60
C VAL A 427 5.15 -6.08 -47.75
N GLN A 428 5.47 -5.79 -49.02
CA GLN A 428 4.93 -6.54 -50.17
C GLN A 428 5.29 -8.03 -50.14
N ASN A 429 6.55 -8.36 -49.82
CA ASN A 429 7.01 -9.73 -49.70
C ASN A 429 6.31 -10.46 -48.54
N SER A 430 6.17 -9.85 -47.37
CA SER A 430 5.43 -10.43 -46.25
C SER A 430 3.95 -10.62 -46.55
N ILE A 431 3.31 -9.71 -47.30
CA ILE A 431 1.94 -9.92 -47.81
C ILE A 431 1.90 -11.16 -48.71
N ALA A 432 2.84 -11.31 -49.64
CA ALA A 432 2.90 -12.44 -50.57
C ALA A 432 3.16 -13.78 -49.87
N SER A 433 4.11 -13.85 -48.93
CA SER A 433 4.38 -15.06 -48.11
C SER A 433 3.16 -15.48 -47.32
N ALA A 434 2.47 -14.52 -46.68
CA ALA A 434 1.27 -14.80 -45.88
C ALA A 434 0.08 -15.31 -46.73
N PHE A 435 0.02 -14.97 -48.03
CA PHE A 435 -0.93 -15.60 -48.97
C PHE A 435 -0.52 -17.04 -49.37
N GLN A 436 0.77 -17.36 -49.38
CA GLN A 436 1.29 -18.66 -49.78
C GLN A 436 1.12 -19.74 -48.70
N GLU A 437 1.29 -19.39 -47.41
CA GLU A 437 1.04 -20.30 -46.27
C GLU A 437 -0.35 -20.96 -46.34
N ARG A 438 -1.35 -20.28 -46.92
CA ARG A 438 -2.72 -20.79 -47.03
C ARG A 438 -2.95 -21.82 -48.15
N ARG A 439 -1.96 -22.11 -49.00
CA ARG A 439 -2.12 -23.07 -50.12
C ARG A 439 -1.79 -24.52 -49.74
N GLU A 440 -0.98 -24.77 -48.72
CA GLU A 440 -0.64 -26.13 -48.29
C GLU A 440 -1.73 -26.75 -47.37
N ASP A 441 -2.46 -25.93 -46.62
CA ASP A 441 -3.52 -26.37 -45.68
C ASP A 441 -4.89 -26.71 -46.33
N THR A 442 -4.91 -27.29 -47.53
CA THR A 442 -6.18 -27.68 -48.20
C THR A 442 -6.65 -29.12 -47.87
N HIS A 443 -5.96 -29.84 -46.98
CA HIS A 443 -6.27 -31.23 -46.63
C HIS A 443 -6.23 -31.56 -45.12
N SER A 444 -7.08 -30.94 -44.30
CA SER A 444 -7.55 -31.57 -43.04
C SER A 444 -8.88 -30.97 -42.54
N PRO A 445 -9.84 -31.77 -42.06
CA PRO A 445 -11.15 -31.26 -41.62
C PRO A 445 -11.13 -30.74 -40.17
N ARG A 446 -11.79 -29.60 -39.97
CA ARG A 446 -12.37 -29.06 -38.71
C ARG A 446 -12.09 -29.88 -37.43
N SER A 447 -11.17 -29.39 -36.60
CA SER A 447 -11.20 -29.63 -35.15
C SER A 447 -11.42 -28.32 -34.40
N ARG A 448 -12.22 -28.37 -33.34
CA ARG A 448 -12.37 -27.27 -32.37
C ARG A 448 -11.29 -27.46 -31.30
N CYS A 449 -10.49 -26.45 -31.01
CA CYS A 449 -9.54 -26.50 -29.90
C CYS A 449 -9.98 -25.62 -28.73
N THR A 450 -10.58 -26.25 -27.74
CA THR A 450 -10.57 -25.81 -26.33
C THR A 450 -9.22 -26.10 -25.69
N SER A 451 -8.89 -25.37 -24.60
CA SER A 451 -7.68 -25.47 -23.75
C SER A 451 -6.42 -24.87 -24.39
N VAL A 452 -5.59 -24.10 -23.68
CA VAL A 452 -4.87 -24.51 -22.46
C VAL A 452 -4.88 -23.47 -21.33
N SER A 453 -4.56 -23.91 -20.11
CA SER A 453 -4.43 -23.13 -18.87
C SER A 453 -3.38 -23.81 -17.97
N MET A 454 -2.69 -23.18 -17.01
CA MET A 454 -2.78 -21.84 -16.42
C MET A 454 -1.37 -21.29 -16.10
N SER A 455 -1.21 -19.98 -15.86
CA SER A 455 -0.46 -19.51 -14.67
C SER A 455 -0.65 -18.01 -14.43
N SER A 456 -0.87 -17.64 -13.16
CA SER A 456 -1.21 -16.30 -12.73
C SER A 456 -0.02 -15.62 -12.05
N LEU A 457 0.29 -14.37 -12.40
CA LEU A 457 0.78 -13.33 -11.47
C LEU A 457 0.74 -11.94 -12.12
N GLU A 458 0.31 -10.96 -11.33
CA GLU A 458 0.08 -9.54 -11.66
C GLU A 458 1.42 -8.74 -11.75
N LYS A 459 1.55 -7.48 -12.24
CA LYS A 459 0.73 -6.47 -12.97
C LYS A 459 1.69 -5.36 -13.46
N GLY A 460 1.33 -4.52 -14.45
CA GLY A 460 2.01 -3.21 -14.60
C GLY A 460 1.97 -2.43 -15.93
N GLY A 461 0.79 -2.04 -16.45
CA GLY A 461 0.59 -1.02 -17.53
C GLY A 461 0.99 -1.45 -18.96
N GLY A 462 0.24 -1.19 -20.04
CA GLY A 462 -0.93 -0.33 -20.29
C GLY A 462 -0.53 1.00 -20.96
N GLY A 463 -0.93 1.37 -22.18
CA GLY A 463 -1.57 0.64 -23.31
C GLY A 463 -0.87 1.00 -24.65
N ILE A 464 -1.16 0.40 -25.81
CA ILE A 464 -2.47 0.32 -26.50
C ILE A 464 -2.65 -1.08 -27.13
N GLY A 465 -2.60 -2.13 -26.30
CA GLY A 465 -3.08 -3.48 -26.65
C GLY A 465 -4.39 -3.83 -25.94
N ASP A 466 -4.93 -2.89 -25.16
CA ASP A 466 -5.94 -3.19 -24.16
C ASP A 466 -7.35 -3.35 -24.71
N GLN A 467 -7.68 -2.93 -25.95
CA GLN A 467 -9.07 -2.96 -26.40
C GLN A 467 -9.61 -4.38 -26.69
N GLU A 468 -8.83 -5.25 -27.35
CA GLU A 468 -9.19 -6.67 -27.49
C GLU A 468 -9.00 -7.44 -26.18
N ASN A 469 -8.00 -7.06 -25.38
CA ASN A 469 -7.70 -7.70 -24.10
C ASN A 469 -8.74 -7.35 -23.00
N GLU A 470 -9.30 -6.15 -23.00
CA GLU A 470 -10.44 -5.75 -22.16
C GLU A 470 -11.75 -6.36 -22.67
N GLY A 471 -11.96 -6.47 -23.98
CA GLY A 471 -13.10 -7.21 -24.53
C GLY A 471 -13.10 -8.68 -24.08
N CYS A 472 -11.96 -9.38 -24.16
CA CYS A 472 -11.82 -10.73 -23.63
C CYS A 472 -12.03 -10.81 -22.11
N LYS A 473 -11.49 -9.86 -21.31
CA LYS A 473 -11.71 -9.84 -19.85
C LYS A 473 -13.19 -9.60 -19.50
N ALA A 474 -13.84 -8.63 -20.14
CA ALA A 474 -15.26 -8.34 -19.92
C ALA A 474 -16.14 -9.54 -20.32
N LEU A 475 -15.81 -10.22 -21.43
CA LEU A 475 -16.46 -11.47 -21.83
C LEU A 475 -16.29 -12.56 -20.76
N GLU A 476 -15.07 -12.81 -20.27
CA GLU A 476 -14.77 -13.83 -19.27
C GLU A 476 -15.46 -13.54 -17.92
N GLU A 477 -15.34 -12.32 -17.40
CA GLU A 477 -15.96 -11.91 -16.13
C GLU A 477 -17.50 -11.99 -16.19
N ILE A 478 -18.12 -11.45 -17.25
CA ILE A 478 -19.58 -11.43 -17.39
C ILE A 478 -20.14 -12.83 -17.69
N GLN A 479 -19.43 -13.68 -18.46
CA GLN A 479 -19.87 -15.06 -18.71
C GLN A 479 -19.62 -16.02 -17.53
N ALA A 480 -18.78 -15.66 -16.56
CA ALA A 480 -18.60 -16.44 -15.33
C ALA A 480 -19.88 -16.49 -14.46
N ILE A 481 -20.72 -15.45 -14.55
CA ILE A 481 -21.97 -15.32 -13.80
C ILE A 481 -23.00 -16.41 -14.17
N SER A 482 -23.74 -16.86 -13.15
CA SER A 482 -24.75 -17.92 -13.28
C SER A 482 -25.82 -17.62 -14.34
N GLY A 483 -25.82 -18.40 -15.42
CA GLY A 483 -26.75 -18.27 -16.54
C GLY A 483 -26.25 -17.42 -17.71
N ASN A 484 -25.14 -16.67 -17.57
CA ASN A 484 -24.64 -15.80 -18.63
C ASN A 484 -23.91 -16.54 -19.76
N LYS A 485 -23.56 -17.82 -19.56
CA LYS A 485 -22.99 -18.72 -20.59
C LYS A 485 -23.95 -19.10 -21.72
N GLN A 486 -25.24 -18.77 -21.59
CA GLN A 486 -26.28 -18.99 -22.59
C GLN A 486 -27.09 -17.70 -22.78
N CYS A 487 -27.53 -17.42 -24.00
CA CYS A 487 -28.38 -16.28 -24.33
C CYS A 487 -29.66 -16.28 -23.47
N CYS A 488 -29.94 -15.13 -22.82
CA CYS A 488 -31.03 -14.94 -21.88
C CYS A 488 -32.39 -15.47 -22.37
N ASP A 489 -32.69 -15.25 -23.65
CA ASP A 489 -34.02 -15.47 -24.23
C ASP A 489 -34.19 -16.78 -24.99
N CYS A 490 -33.15 -17.24 -25.69
CA CYS A 490 -33.24 -18.45 -26.53
C CYS A 490 -32.23 -19.56 -26.19
N GLY A 491 -31.44 -19.43 -25.12
CA GLY A 491 -30.54 -20.49 -24.63
C GLY A 491 -29.32 -20.80 -25.52
N GLU A 492 -29.02 -19.97 -26.52
CA GLU A 492 -27.86 -20.14 -27.40
C GLU A 492 -26.55 -20.08 -26.58
N PRO A 493 -25.66 -21.08 -26.63
CA PRO A 493 -24.42 -21.07 -25.86
C PRO A 493 -23.43 -20.02 -26.39
N GLY A 494 -22.63 -19.43 -25.51
CA GLY A 494 -21.61 -18.43 -25.87
C GLY A 494 -22.18 -17.11 -26.42
N PRO A 495 -22.95 -16.34 -25.63
CA PRO A 495 -23.44 -15.03 -26.06
C PRO A 495 -22.34 -13.95 -26.01
N ASP A 496 -22.01 -13.35 -27.15
CA ASP A 496 -21.00 -12.27 -27.29
C ASP A 496 -21.60 -10.84 -27.25
N TRP A 497 -22.86 -10.69 -26.86
CA TRP A 497 -23.53 -9.40 -26.70
C TRP A 497 -24.20 -9.30 -25.34
N ALA A 498 -24.49 -8.08 -24.89
CA ALA A 498 -25.18 -7.81 -23.65
C ALA A 498 -26.11 -6.60 -23.76
N SER A 499 -27.14 -6.54 -22.91
CA SER A 499 -27.99 -5.36 -22.74
C SER A 499 -27.69 -4.69 -21.41
N ILE A 500 -27.03 -3.54 -21.46
CA ILE A 500 -26.35 -2.92 -20.30
C ILE A 500 -27.29 -2.25 -19.30
N ASN A 501 -28.53 -1.96 -19.69
CA ASN A 501 -29.58 -1.48 -18.78
C ASN A 501 -30.37 -2.63 -18.13
N LEU A 502 -30.35 -3.82 -18.74
CA LEU A 502 -31.09 -4.99 -18.27
C LEU A 502 -30.21 -5.97 -17.49
N GLY A 503 -28.89 -5.95 -17.65
CA GLY A 503 -27.99 -6.90 -16.98
C GLY A 503 -28.04 -8.33 -17.54
N ILE A 504 -28.17 -8.46 -18.87
CA ILE A 504 -28.34 -9.76 -19.55
C ILE A 504 -27.36 -9.96 -20.71
N THR A 505 -27.01 -11.22 -21.01
CA THR A 505 -26.22 -11.62 -22.19
C THR A 505 -27.10 -12.23 -23.29
N LEU A 506 -26.76 -11.94 -24.55
CA LEU A 506 -27.56 -12.19 -25.75
C LEU A 506 -26.69 -12.76 -26.88
N CYS A 507 -27.23 -13.68 -27.68
CA CYS A 507 -26.60 -14.09 -28.94
C CYS A 507 -26.89 -13.09 -30.07
N ILE A 508 -26.21 -13.22 -31.22
CA ILE A 508 -26.31 -12.29 -32.36
C ILE A 508 -27.76 -12.05 -32.84
N VAL A 509 -28.60 -13.09 -32.80
CA VAL A 509 -30.00 -13.01 -33.26
C VAL A 509 -30.87 -12.26 -32.26
N CYS A 510 -30.76 -12.57 -30.97
CA CYS A 510 -31.53 -11.91 -29.92
C CYS A 510 -31.03 -10.47 -29.70
N SER A 511 -29.72 -10.22 -29.78
CA SER A 511 -29.16 -8.86 -29.69
C SER A 511 -29.65 -7.97 -30.85
N GLY A 512 -29.77 -8.53 -32.07
CA GLY A 512 -30.39 -7.86 -33.21
C GLY A 512 -31.89 -7.56 -33.06
N ILE A 513 -32.63 -8.33 -32.25
CA ILE A 513 -34.03 -8.06 -31.89
C ILE A 513 -34.11 -7.01 -30.78
N HIS A 514 -33.27 -7.11 -29.75
CA HIS A 514 -33.19 -6.11 -28.69
C HIS A 514 -32.89 -4.70 -29.25
N ARG A 515 -32.02 -4.61 -30.26
CA ARG A 515 -31.77 -3.36 -31.00
C ARG A 515 -33.03 -2.81 -31.72
N SER A 516 -33.95 -3.66 -32.20
CA SER A 516 -35.18 -3.21 -32.87
C SER A 516 -36.32 -2.81 -31.91
N LEU A 517 -36.19 -3.09 -30.61
CA LEU A 517 -37.08 -2.51 -29.58
C LEU A 517 -36.78 -1.01 -29.35
N GLY A 518 -35.51 -0.62 -29.49
CA GLY A 518 -35.03 0.73 -29.24
C GLY A 518 -34.43 0.93 -27.83
N VAL A 519 -33.63 1.99 -27.71
CA VAL A 519 -32.76 2.26 -26.54
C VAL A 519 -33.47 2.52 -25.21
N HIS A 520 -34.80 2.71 -25.24
CA HIS A 520 -35.65 2.88 -24.07
C HIS A 520 -36.12 1.55 -23.47
N PHE A 521 -36.01 0.44 -24.21
CA PHE A 521 -36.19 -0.93 -23.69
C PHE A 521 -34.85 -1.64 -23.49
N SER A 522 -33.93 -1.54 -24.46
CA SER A 522 -32.67 -2.29 -24.42
C SER A 522 -31.51 -1.52 -25.05
N LYS A 523 -30.41 -1.41 -24.30
CA LYS A 523 -29.15 -0.78 -24.69
C LYS A 523 -28.10 -1.85 -24.97
N VAL A 524 -28.00 -2.27 -26.23
CA VAL A 524 -27.14 -3.39 -26.62
C VAL A 524 -25.68 -2.97 -26.90
N ARG A 525 -24.75 -3.70 -26.29
CA ARG A 525 -23.29 -3.67 -26.54
C ARG A 525 -22.78 -5.06 -26.93
N SER A 526 -21.65 -5.12 -27.62
CA SER A 526 -20.86 -6.32 -27.84
C SER A 526 -19.90 -6.50 -26.66
N LEU A 527 -19.75 -7.73 -26.17
CA LEU A 527 -18.78 -8.07 -25.14
C LEU A 527 -17.35 -8.10 -25.70
N THR A 528 -17.18 -8.34 -27.01
CA THR A 528 -15.88 -8.47 -27.69
C THR A 528 -15.47 -7.28 -28.53
N LEU A 529 -16.41 -6.42 -28.98
CA LEU A 529 -16.13 -5.33 -29.93
C LEU A 529 -16.32 -3.91 -29.36
N ASP A 530 -17.09 -3.74 -28.29
CA ASP A 530 -17.24 -2.44 -27.63
C ASP A 530 -16.26 -2.34 -26.44
N THR A 531 -15.79 -1.12 -26.12
CA THR A 531 -15.05 -0.87 -24.87
C THR A 531 -16.01 -0.83 -23.69
N TRP A 532 -15.61 -1.40 -22.55
CA TRP A 532 -16.45 -1.51 -21.35
C TRP A 532 -15.86 -0.72 -20.18
N GLU A 533 -16.66 0.16 -19.58
CA GLU A 533 -16.27 0.86 -18.36
C GLU A 533 -16.27 -0.11 -17.14
N PRO A 534 -15.31 -0.02 -16.21
CA PRO A 534 -15.24 -0.88 -15.03
C PRO A 534 -16.52 -0.88 -14.18
N GLU A 535 -17.18 0.28 -14.06
CA GLU A 535 -18.46 0.44 -13.36
C GLU A 535 -19.57 -0.42 -13.99
N LEU A 536 -19.53 -0.54 -15.32
CA LEU A 536 -20.51 -1.26 -16.13
C LEU A 536 -20.29 -2.77 -16.08
N ILE A 537 -19.02 -3.21 -16.10
CA ILE A 537 -18.66 -4.62 -15.87
C ILE A 537 -19.14 -5.03 -14.47
N LYS A 538 -18.84 -4.23 -13.44
CA LYS A 538 -19.31 -4.49 -12.07
C LYS A 538 -20.83 -4.63 -12.02
N LEU A 539 -21.58 -3.72 -12.63
CA LEU A 539 -23.04 -3.82 -12.72
C LEU A 539 -23.52 -5.11 -13.42
N MET A 540 -22.88 -5.51 -14.52
CA MET A 540 -23.21 -6.75 -15.23
C MET A 540 -22.91 -8.02 -14.41
N CYS A 541 -22.01 -7.93 -13.42
CA CYS A 541 -21.66 -9.02 -12.50
C CYS A 541 -22.60 -9.12 -11.29
N GLU A 542 -23.21 -8.02 -10.84
CA GLU A 542 -24.25 -8.00 -9.79
C GLU A 542 -25.62 -8.45 -10.32
N LEU A 543 -25.84 -8.31 -11.63
CA LEU A 543 -27.01 -8.81 -12.36
C LEU A 543 -26.65 -10.10 -13.13
N GLY A 544 -27.60 -10.63 -13.90
CA GLY A 544 -27.36 -11.76 -14.79
C GLY A 544 -28.63 -12.44 -15.27
N ASN A 545 -28.49 -13.30 -16.28
CA ASN A 545 -29.62 -13.98 -16.93
C ASN A 545 -30.48 -14.77 -15.94
N SER A 546 -29.88 -15.40 -14.93
CA SER A 546 -30.64 -16.11 -13.88
C SER A 546 -31.53 -15.18 -13.06
N VAL A 547 -31.03 -14.00 -12.67
CA VAL A 547 -31.78 -13.00 -11.89
C VAL A 547 -32.89 -12.41 -12.74
N ILE A 548 -32.56 -11.97 -13.96
CA ILE A 548 -33.51 -11.31 -14.84
C ILE A 548 -34.59 -12.28 -15.34
N ASN A 549 -34.27 -13.56 -15.54
CA ASN A 549 -35.30 -14.57 -15.82
C ASN A 549 -36.19 -14.82 -14.59
N ARG A 550 -35.68 -14.86 -13.35
CA ARG A 550 -36.56 -14.97 -12.16
C ARG A 550 -37.60 -13.85 -12.08
N ILE A 551 -37.29 -12.65 -12.58
CA ILE A 551 -38.19 -11.49 -12.63
C ILE A 551 -39.10 -11.56 -13.88
N TYR A 552 -38.50 -11.57 -15.08
CA TYR A 552 -39.20 -11.42 -16.36
C TYR A 552 -39.75 -12.73 -16.94
N GLU A 553 -39.49 -13.87 -16.31
CA GLU A 553 -39.98 -15.21 -16.69
C GLU A 553 -40.72 -15.91 -15.53
N ALA A 554 -41.03 -15.20 -14.43
CA ALA A 554 -41.61 -15.71 -13.19
C ALA A 554 -42.87 -16.60 -13.38
N ARG A 555 -43.70 -16.29 -14.38
CA ARG A 555 -44.99 -16.96 -14.65
C ARG A 555 -45.02 -17.77 -15.95
N ILE A 556 -43.88 -18.19 -16.50
CA ILE A 556 -43.86 -19.05 -17.72
C ILE A 556 -44.74 -20.29 -17.53
N ASP A 557 -44.57 -20.99 -16.40
CA ASP A 557 -45.20 -22.29 -16.16
C ASP A 557 -46.74 -22.19 -16.04
N GLU A 558 -47.26 -21.05 -15.61
CA GLU A 558 -48.71 -20.77 -15.57
C GLU A 558 -49.31 -20.46 -16.95
N ILE A 559 -48.50 -19.97 -17.89
CA ILE A 559 -48.97 -19.29 -19.11
C ILE A 559 -48.92 -20.22 -20.34
N THR A 560 -48.34 -21.43 -20.24
CA THR A 560 -48.25 -22.46 -21.31
C THR A 560 -47.57 -22.02 -22.62
N ILE A 561 -46.84 -20.91 -22.60
CA ILE A 561 -46.02 -20.46 -23.75
C ILE A 561 -44.60 -21.02 -23.58
N LYS A 562 -44.12 -21.77 -24.58
CA LYS A 562 -42.77 -22.34 -24.57
C LYS A 562 -41.72 -21.29 -24.96
N LYS A 563 -40.62 -21.25 -24.19
CA LYS A 563 -39.42 -20.47 -24.49
C LYS A 563 -38.78 -20.93 -25.81
N PRO A 564 -38.33 -20.03 -26.70
CA PRO A 564 -37.72 -20.41 -27.98
C PRO A 564 -36.36 -21.10 -27.79
N HIS A 565 -36.01 -21.98 -28.71
CA HIS A 565 -34.76 -22.73 -28.75
C HIS A 565 -33.70 -22.00 -29.62
N PRO A 566 -32.40 -22.32 -29.54
CA PRO A 566 -31.37 -21.81 -30.47
C PRO A 566 -31.76 -21.92 -31.95
N SER A 567 -32.36 -23.04 -32.35
CA SER A 567 -32.84 -23.29 -33.73
C SER A 567 -34.20 -22.66 -34.08
N SER A 568 -34.89 -21.98 -33.16
CA SER A 568 -36.18 -21.35 -33.45
C SER A 568 -36.05 -20.20 -34.45
N PRO A 569 -37.01 -20.03 -35.38
CA PRO A 569 -37.08 -18.88 -36.27
C PRO A 569 -36.97 -17.53 -35.57
N ARG A 570 -36.39 -16.52 -36.25
CA ARG A 570 -36.24 -15.16 -35.72
C ARG A 570 -37.57 -14.53 -35.29
N GLY A 571 -38.67 -14.82 -35.99
CA GLY A 571 -40.01 -14.33 -35.65
C GLY A 571 -40.51 -14.82 -34.29
N ASP A 572 -40.27 -16.09 -33.96
CA ASP A 572 -40.65 -16.66 -32.66
C ASP A 572 -39.82 -16.05 -31.53
N LYS A 573 -38.50 -15.89 -31.77
CA LYS A 573 -37.60 -15.17 -30.84
C LYS A 573 -38.04 -13.72 -30.65
N GLU A 574 -38.50 -13.02 -31.68
CA GLU A 574 -39.01 -11.65 -31.57
C GLU A 574 -40.32 -11.55 -30.80
N SER A 575 -41.27 -12.44 -31.07
CA SER A 575 -42.54 -12.52 -30.33
C SER A 575 -42.31 -12.78 -28.84
N TRP A 576 -41.37 -13.67 -28.52
CA TRP A 576 -40.93 -13.95 -27.14
C TRP A 576 -40.34 -12.72 -26.46
N ILE A 577 -39.33 -12.09 -27.09
CA ILE A 577 -38.62 -10.92 -26.53
C ILE A 577 -39.57 -9.73 -26.32
N ARG A 578 -40.52 -9.49 -27.24
CA ARG A 578 -41.58 -8.48 -27.07
C ARG A 578 -42.51 -8.83 -25.92
N SER A 579 -42.98 -10.09 -25.83
CA SER A 579 -43.81 -10.56 -24.72
C SER A 579 -43.12 -10.40 -23.37
N LYS A 580 -41.81 -10.67 -23.32
CA LYS A 580 -40.97 -10.62 -22.12
C LYS A 580 -40.72 -9.19 -21.64
N TYR A 581 -40.14 -8.32 -22.46
CA TYR A 581 -39.66 -7.00 -22.00
C TYR A 581 -40.59 -5.83 -22.30
N VAL A 582 -41.38 -5.89 -23.38
CA VAL A 582 -42.29 -4.80 -23.79
C VAL A 582 -43.67 -4.98 -23.19
N GLU A 583 -44.27 -6.16 -23.34
CA GLU A 583 -45.58 -6.49 -22.76
C GLU A 583 -45.48 -6.89 -21.28
N LYS A 584 -44.27 -7.25 -20.81
CA LYS A 584 -43.99 -7.72 -19.44
C LYS A 584 -44.91 -8.86 -19.00
N LYS A 585 -45.24 -9.75 -19.94
CA LYS A 585 -46.35 -10.71 -19.86
C LYS A 585 -46.18 -11.79 -18.78
N PHE A 586 -44.94 -12.09 -18.42
CA PHE A 586 -44.59 -13.20 -17.51
C PHE A 586 -44.13 -12.73 -16.12
N ILE A 587 -44.16 -11.44 -15.79
CA ILE A 587 -43.82 -10.96 -14.43
C ILE A 587 -44.89 -11.37 -13.41
N GLN A 588 -44.47 -11.66 -12.17
CA GLN A 588 -45.40 -11.92 -11.07
C GLN A 588 -46.03 -10.61 -10.61
N LYS A 589 -47.36 -10.46 -10.71
CA LYS A 589 -48.00 -9.21 -10.22
C LYS A 589 -47.80 -9.06 -8.71
N LEU A 590 -47.27 -7.90 -8.30
CA LEU A 590 -47.24 -7.46 -6.90
C LEU A 590 -48.65 -7.55 -6.27
N PRO A 591 -48.77 -7.82 -4.96
CA PRO A 591 -50.05 -7.83 -4.26
C PRO A 591 -50.81 -6.51 -4.48
N GLU A 592 -52.08 -6.59 -4.90
CA GLU A 592 -52.94 -5.41 -5.11
C GLU A 592 -53.18 -4.71 -3.76
N THR A 593 -52.41 -3.66 -3.44
CA THR A 593 -52.65 -2.76 -2.31
C THR A 593 -53.86 -1.85 -2.59
N GLY A 594 -55.05 -2.45 -2.49
CA GLY A 594 -56.33 -1.75 -2.49
C GLY A 594 -56.95 -1.52 -3.87
N ARG A 595 -57.93 -2.36 -4.23
CA ARG A 595 -58.77 -2.14 -5.42
C ARG A 595 -59.63 -0.88 -5.29
N SER A 596 -59.78 -0.16 -6.40
CA SER A 596 -61.09 0.39 -6.78
C SER A 596 -61.50 -0.21 -8.13
N ASN A 597 -62.70 -0.81 -8.17
CA ASN A 597 -63.23 -1.49 -9.36
C ASN A 597 -63.88 -0.50 -10.35
N LEU A 598 -64.35 -1.06 -11.49
CA LEU A 598 -65.21 -0.47 -12.54
C LEU A 598 -64.41 0.14 -13.74
N VAL A 599 -64.68 -0.15 -15.03
CA VAL A 599 -65.77 -0.90 -15.70
C VAL A 599 -65.23 -1.77 -16.86
N ARG A 600 -65.86 -2.94 -17.06
CA ARG A 600 -65.71 -3.84 -18.21
C ARG A 600 -66.52 -3.37 -19.43
N ARG A 601 -65.92 -3.24 -20.62
CA ARG A 601 -66.57 -3.62 -21.90
C ARG A 601 -65.60 -3.75 -23.08
N SER A 602 -65.95 -4.65 -23.99
CA SER A 602 -65.17 -5.11 -25.13
C SER A 602 -65.69 -4.57 -26.46
N SER A 603 -64.77 -4.26 -27.38
CA SER A 603 -64.88 -4.35 -28.86
C SER A 603 -66.13 -3.82 -29.57
N ALA A 604 -65.95 -2.79 -30.41
CA ALA A 604 -66.57 -2.75 -31.74
C ALA A 604 -65.82 -1.82 -32.73
N ARG A 605 -65.90 -2.19 -34.00
CA ARG A 605 -65.19 -1.68 -35.17
C ARG A 605 -65.83 -0.39 -35.74
N ARG A 606 -65.04 0.32 -36.57
CA ARG A 606 -65.41 0.96 -37.88
C ARG A 606 -65.78 2.47 -37.98
N THR A 607 -64.87 3.17 -38.67
CA THR A 607 -65.06 4.12 -39.81
C THR A 607 -65.45 5.61 -39.66
N ARG A 608 -64.52 6.44 -40.19
CA ARG A 608 -64.66 7.60 -41.12
C ARG A 608 -64.99 9.02 -40.60
N ALA A 609 -63.96 9.86 -40.75
CA ALA A 609 -63.90 11.11 -41.55
C ALA A 609 -64.25 12.48 -40.93
N THR A 610 -63.28 13.41 -41.07
CA THR A 610 -63.42 14.88 -41.37
C THR A 610 -64.19 15.76 -40.37
N THR A 611 -63.73 16.93 -39.91
CA THR A 611 -62.79 17.97 -40.43
C THR A 611 -62.33 18.90 -39.29
N GLN A 612 -61.18 19.61 -39.45
CA GLN A 612 -60.84 20.98 -38.95
C GLN A 612 -61.00 21.32 -37.44
N ASP A 613 -60.34 22.33 -36.84
CA ASP A 613 -59.03 23.01 -37.04
C ASP A 613 -58.70 23.79 -35.72
N ARG A 614 -57.42 24.09 -35.48
CA ARG A 614 -56.85 25.13 -34.60
C ARG A 614 -56.95 25.13 -33.05
N ASN A 615 -55.76 25.43 -32.49
CA ASN A 615 -55.43 26.24 -31.29
C ASN A 615 -55.59 25.71 -29.84
N ALA A 616 -54.50 25.09 -29.36
CA ALA A 616 -53.55 25.63 -28.38
C ALA A 616 -53.99 26.24 -27.01
N GLN A 617 -53.30 25.73 -25.97
CA GLN A 617 -52.89 26.31 -24.66
C GLN A 617 -53.64 25.98 -23.35
N ARG A 618 -52.89 25.24 -22.51
CA ARG A 618 -52.81 25.16 -21.02
C ARG A 618 -53.99 24.58 -20.19
N PRO A 619 -53.72 23.50 -19.42
CA PRO A 619 -54.55 23.08 -18.28
C PRO A 619 -54.05 23.65 -16.93
N PRO A 620 -54.91 23.77 -15.89
CA PRO A 620 -54.52 24.14 -14.53
C PRO A 620 -54.45 22.96 -13.53
N LEU A 621 -53.44 23.03 -12.65
CA LEU A 621 -53.39 22.66 -11.22
C LEU A 621 -53.82 21.27 -10.67
N LYS A 622 -53.10 20.88 -9.60
CA LYS A 622 -53.12 19.60 -8.87
C LYS A 622 -54.19 19.54 -7.76
N PRO A 623 -54.60 18.34 -7.31
CA PRO A 623 -55.00 18.07 -5.93
C PRO A 623 -53.85 17.50 -5.08
N LYS A 624 -53.92 17.67 -3.75
CA LYS A 624 -52.97 17.15 -2.74
C LYS A 624 -53.33 15.72 -2.28
N PRO A 625 -52.37 14.87 -1.88
CA PRO A 625 -52.63 13.67 -1.09
C PRO A 625 -52.55 13.93 0.43
N THR A 626 -53.20 13.06 1.20
CA THR A 626 -53.39 13.16 2.66
C THR A 626 -52.41 12.30 3.46
N ARG A 627 -52.26 12.65 4.74
CA ARG A 627 -51.34 12.07 5.74
C ARG A 627 -51.81 10.71 6.29
N ALA A 628 -50.86 9.81 6.57
CA ALA A 628 -50.99 8.74 7.56
C ALA A 628 -49.98 8.97 8.70
N THR A 629 -50.20 8.38 9.88
CA THR A 629 -49.74 8.96 11.16
C THR A 629 -49.07 7.93 12.07
N LEU A 630 -47.89 8.26 12.63
CA LEU A 630 -47.24 7.52 13.71
C LEU A 630 -47.80 7.90 15.10
N PRO A 631 -47.72 7.01 16.12
CA PRO A 631 -48.10 7.34 17.50
C PRO A 631 -47.17 8.40 18.13
N ARG A 632 -47.67 9.09 19.15
CA ARG A 632 -47.04 10.24 19.78
C ARG A 632 -46.87 10.03 21.29
N LEU A 633 -45.70 10.38 21.83
CA LEU A 633 -45.54 10.74 23.24
C LEU A 633 -44.99 12.18 23.34
N THR A 634 -45.45 12.89 24.36
CA THR A 634 -45.24 14.32 24.63
C THR A 634 -44.60 14.49 26.02
N GLY A 635 -43.78 15.50 26.34
CA GLY A 635 -43.25 16.62 25.56
C GLY A 635 -42.71 17.75 26.48
N LEU A 636 -42.19 18.84 25.88
CA LEU A 636 -41.75 20.12 26.50
C LEU A 636 -40.40 20.06 27.29
N SER A 637 -39.53 21.09 27.32
CA SER A 637 -39.56 22.47 26.76
C SER A 637 -38.12 23.00 26.49
N PRO A 638 -37.89 24.09 25.71
CA PRO A 638 -36.58 24.43 25.14
C PRO A 638 -35.86 25.67 25.71
N ASN A 639 -34.52 25.67 25.69
CA ASN A 639 -33.62 26.78 25.34
C ASN A 639 -32.13 26.32 25.36
N ASP A 640 -31.21 27.19 24.94
CA ASP A 640 -29.77 26.95 24.67
C ASP A 640 -29.52 26.15 23.37
N ILE A 641 -29.29 26.74 22.19
CA ILE A 641 -28.45 27.87 21.74
C ILE A 641 -26.93 27.58 21.80
N LEU A 642 -26.41 27.25 20.60
CA LEU A 642 -25.05 27.44 20.08
C LEU A 642 -23.94 26.43 20.45
N LYS A 643 -23.14 26.11 19.41
CA LYS A 643 -21.82 25.43 19.41
C LYS A 643 -21.81 23.91 19.67
N ASN A 644 -20.94 23.12 19.04
CA ASN A 644 -20.34 23.22 17.70
C ASN A 644 -19.82 21.83 17.30
N ASN A 645 -19.56 21.61 16.00
CA ASN A 645 -18.84 20.48 15.41
C ASN A 645 -17.91 19.66 16.33
N SER A 646 -18.13 18.34 16.42
CA SER A 646 -17.26 17.35 15.73
C SER A 646 -17.71 15.90 15.99
N SER A 647 -17.29 14.99 15.10
CA SER A 647 -17.36 13.52 15.20
C SER A 647 -18.72 12.88 15.54
N ALA A 648 -19.35 12.36 14.50
CA ALA A 648 -20.21 11.18 14.62
C ALA A 648 -19.87 10.22 13.47
N HIS A 649 -18.79 9.46 13.64
CA HIS A 649 -18.81 8.08 13.15
C HIS A 649 -20.02 7.45 13.85
N LYS A 650 -21.07 7.15 13.09
CA LYS A 650 -22.19 6.38 13.60
C LYS A 650 -22.01 4.99 13.05
N ASP A 651 -21.54 4.10 13.93
CA ASP A 651 -21.54 2.67 13.65
C ASP A 651 -22.98 2.26 13.32
N TRP A 652 -23.14 1.58 12.19
CA TRP A 652 -24.40 0.94 11.85
C TRP A 652 -24.43 -0.37 12.64
N GLU A 653 -24.97 -0.29 13.86
CA GLU A 653 -25.38 -1.48 14.60
C GLU A 653 -26.34 -2.31 13.75
N GLU A 654 -26.22 -3.63 13.90
CA GLU A 654 -27.10 -4.61 13.29
C GLU A 654 -28.55 -4.35 13.72
N ASP A 655 -29.50 -4.24 12.78
CA ASP A 655 -30.86 -4.76 12.99
C ASP A 655 -31.77 -4.67 11.74
N GLU A 656 -32.79 -5.54 11.75
CA GLU A 656 -34.01 -5.54 10.91
C GLU A 656 -33.87 -5.63 9.37
N GLU A 657 -34.17 -6.83 8.82
CA GLU A 657 -34.66 -6.96 7.43
C GLU A 657 -36.01 -6.22 7.31
N GLU A 658 -35.98 -4.93 6.95
CA GLU A 658 -37.22 -4.19 6.62
C GLU A 658 -38.03 -4.93 5.55
N ASP A 659 -39.31 -5.20 5.82
CA ASP A 659 -40.21 -5.84 4.85
C ASP A 659 -40.50 -4.92 3.65
N LEU A 660 -39.68 -5.06 2.62
CA LEU A 660 -39.80 -4.32 1.36
C LEU A 660 -41.01 -4.76 0.52
N SER A 661 -41.69 -5.87 0.86
CA SER A 661 -42.68 -6.53 -0.02
C SER A 661 -43.98 -5.73 -0.24
N GLY A 662 -44.26 -4.74 0.61
CA GLY A 662 -45.46 -3.89 0.55
C GLY A 662 -45.28 -2.51 -0.10
N LEU A 663 -44.08 -2.14 -0.56
CA LEU A 663 -43.78 -0.77 -1.03
C LEU A 663 -44.28 -0.50 -2.45
N HIS A 664 -44.71 0.75 -2.71
CA HIS A 664 -44.96 1.24 -4.07
C HIS A 664 -43.68 1.12 -4.92
N PRO A 665 -43.71 0.68 -6.19
CA PRO A 665 -42.51 0.41 -6.99
C PRO A 665 -41.47 1.55 -7.01
N GLY A 666 -41.91 2.81 -7.08
CA GLY A 666 -40.99 3.97 -6.99
C GLY A 666 -40.28 4.12 -5.64
N ALA A 667 -40.96 3.80 -4.53
CA ALA A 667 -40.38 3.81 -3.19
C ALA A 667 -39.51 2.56 -2.94
N LEU A 668 -39.88 1.42 -3.52
CA LEU A 668 -39.06 0.21 -3.55
C LEU A 668 -37.74 0.45 -4.29
N LEU A 669 -37.78 1.12 -5.45
CA LEU A 669 -36.58 1.53 -6.20
C LEU A 669 -35.73 2.52 -5.39
N TYR A 670 -36.35 3.47 -4.69
CA TYR A 670 -35.65 4.44 -3.84
C TYR A 670 -34.89 3.77 -2.68
N ARG A 671 -35.54 2.86 -1.93
CA ARG A 671 -34.88 2.12 -0.83
C ARG A 671 -33.84 1.13 -1.33
N SER A 672 -34.15 0.34 -2.36
CA SER A 672 -33.20 -0.64 -2.92
C SER A 672 -31.96 0.02 -3.55
N ALA A 673 -32.06 1.26 -4.04
CA ALA A 673 -30.91 2.06 -4.47
C ALA A 673 -29.95 2.40 -3.32
N ALA A 674 -30.46 2.68 -2.11
CA ALA A 674 -29.64 2.89 -0.91
C ALA A 674 -28.94 1.60 -0.46
N LEU A 675 -29.67 0.48 -0.53
CA LEU A 675 -29.18 -0.85 -0.14
C LEU A 675 -28.32 -1.55 -1.22
N GLN A 676 -28.15 -0.93 -2.40
CA GLN A 676 -27.45 -1.51 -3.56
C GLN A 676 -28.00 -2.88 -4.01
N ASN A 677 -29.30 -3.12 -3.81
CA ASN A 677 -29.95 -4.39 -4.13
C ASN A 677 -30.42 -4.41 -5.60
N PHE A 678 -29.49 -4.68 -6.53
CA PHE A 678 -29.74 -4.68 -7.98
C PHE A 678 -30.91 -5.59 -8.43
N PRO A 679 -31.10 -6.82 -7.91
CA PRO A 679 -32.29 -7.62 -8.21
C PRO A 679 -33.61 -6.90 -7.89
N VAL A 680 -33.71 -6.27 -6.71
CA VAL A 680 -34.93 -5.54 -6.29
C VAL A 680 -35.10 -4.24 -7.09
N MET A 681 -34.01 -3.54 -7.45
CA MET A 681 -34.07 -2.38 -8.33
C MET A 681 -34.58 -2.76 -9.74
N ALA A 682 -34.13 -3.89 -10.28
CA ALA A 682 -34.58 -4.42 -11.57
C ALA A 682 -36.04 -4.89 -11.54
N ASP A 683 -36.46 -5.51 -10.44
CA ASP A 683 -37.85 -5.91 -10.19
C ASP A 683 -38.79 -4.70 -10.07
N ALA A 684 -38.40 -3.67 -9.32
CA ALA A 684 -39.15 -2.43 -9.23
C ALA A 684 -39.36 -1.77 -10.61
N LEU A 685 -38.33 -1.73 -11.46
CA LEU A 685 -38.43 -1.25 -12.84
C LEU A 685 -39.28 -2.19 -13.73
N ALA A 686 -39.22 -3.50 -13.52
CA ALA A 686 -40.15 -4.45 -14.14
C ALA A 686 -41.60 -4.12 -13.76
N HIS A 687 -41.86 -3.80 -12.50
CA HIS A 687 -43.15 -3.34 -12.00
C HIS A 687 -43.53 -1.89 -12.35
N GLY A 688 -42.72 -1.20 -13.13
CA GLY A 688 -43.05 0.13 -13.65
C GLY A 688 -42.77 1.27 -12.68
N ALA A 689 -41.83 1.09 -11.76
CA ALA A 689 -41.23 2.20 -11.02
C ALA A 689 -40.75 3.28 -11.99
N ASP A 690 -41.06 4.54 -11.67
CA ASP A 690 -40.41 5.68 -12.32
C ASP A 690 -38.96 5.75 -11.82
N VAL A 691 -38.00 5.67 -12.74
CA VAL A 691 -36.56 5.79 -12.43
C VAL A 691 -36.22 7.18 -11.85
N ASN A 692 -37.07 8.17 -12.13
CA ASN A 692 -36.99 9.55 -11.65
C ASN A 692 -37.99 9.86 -10.52
N TRP A 693 -38.52 8.82 -9.84
CA TRP A 693 -39.45 8.97 -8.73
C TRP A 693 -38.90 9.90 -7.64
N VAL A 694 -39.79 10.66 -7.00
CA VAL A 694 -39.44 11.74 -6.08
C VAL A 694 -39.97 11.43 -4.69
N ASN A 695 -39.08 11.25 -3.72
CA ASN A 695 -39.44 11.10 -2.32
C ASN A 695 -39.80 12.46 -1.71
N VAL A 696 -41.08 12.83 -1.77
CA VAL A 696 -41.59 14.11 -1.21
C VAL A 696 -41.39 14.20 0.31
N GLY A 697 -41.18 13.07 1.02
CA GLY A 697 -40.89 13.05 2.45
C GLY A 697 -39.43 13.35 2.81
N GLU A 698 -38.49 13.08 1.89
CA GLU A 698 -37.05 13.29 2.06
C GLU A 698 -36.56 14.29 1.01
N ASP A 699 -36.89 15.57 1.22
CA ASP A 699 -36.42 16.70 0.42
C ASP A 699 -36.59 16.56 -1.11
N SER A 700 -37.58 15.79 -1.58
CA SER A 700 -37.73 15.50 -3.02
C SER A 700 -36.51 14.81 -3.65
N SER A 701 -35.77 14.03 -2.85
CA SER A 701 -34.68 13.17 -3.29
C SER A 701 -35.17 12.12 -4.30
N THR A 702 -34.31 11.75 -5.25
CA THR A 702 -34.55 10.72 -6.26
C THR A 702 -33.76 9.45 -5.91
N PRO A 703 -34.11 8.26 -6.47
CA PRO A 703 -33.27 7.06 -6.34
C PRO A 703 -31.80 7.30 -6.71
N LEU A 704 -31.54 8.19 -7.68
CA LEU A 704 -30.17 8.54 -8.08
C LEU A 704 -29.44 9.36 -7.01
N ILE A 705 -30.11 10.35 -6.39
CA ILE A 705 -29.53 11.12 -5.27
C ILE A 705 -29.34 10.22 -4.04
N GLN A 706 -30.26 9.28 -3.79
CA GLN A 706 -30.14 8.32 -2.69
C GLN A 706 -28.99 7.31 -2.90
N ALA A 707 -28.71 6.89 -4.14
CA ALA A 707 -27.50 6.12 -4.44
C ALA A 707 -26.21 6.94 -4.24
N VAL A 708 -26.25 8.27 -4.40
CA VAL A 708 -25.09 9.16 -4.17
C VAL A 708 -24.75 9.29 -2.69
N SER A 709 -25.74 9.35 -1.80
CA SER A 709 -25.52 9.52 -0.36
C SER A 709 -24.76 8.34 0.27
N VAL A 710 -24.94 7.13 -0.27
CA VAL A 710 -24.21 5.91 0.12
C VAL A 710 -22.96 5.61 -0.72
N ASN A 711 -22.55 6.52 -1.62
CA ASN A 711 -21.43 6.34 -2.55
C ASN A 711 -21.56 5.12 -3.50
N ALA A 712 -22.78 4.72 -3.86
CA ALA A 712 -23.06 3.52 -4.64
C ALA A 712 -22.84 3.73 -6.15
N LEU A 713 -21.59 3.64 -6.59
CA LEU A 713 -21.16 3.85 -7.99
C LEU A 713 -21.94 3.00 -9.00
N ALA A 714 -22.08 1.70 -8.75
CA ALA A 714 -22.79 0.78 -9.63
C ALA A 714 -24.32 0.98 -9.61
N ALA A 715 -24.91 1.37 -8.47
CA ALA A 715 -26.34 1.70 -8.40
C ALA A 715 -26.66 3.00 -9.16
N CYS A 716 -25.78 4.00 -9.09
CA CYS A 716 -25.86 5.20 -9.91
C CYS A 716 -25.77 4.85 -11.42
N GLU A 717 -24.82 4.01 -11.80
CA GLU A 717 -24.68 3.53 -13.19
C GLU A 717 -25.94 2.79 -13.67
N PHE A 718 -26.51 1.88 -12.88
CA PHE A 718 -27.75 1.17 -13.22
C PHE A 718 -28.93 2.10 -13.47
N LEU A 719 -29.13 3.09 -12.59
CA LEU A 719 -30.20 4.08 -12.70
C LEU A 719 -30.01 4.95 -13.95
N LEU A 720 -28.78 5.41 -14.24
CA LEU A 720 -28.45 6.17 -15.45
C LEU A 720 -28.65 5.32 -16.73
N GLN A 721 -28.33 4.02 -16.69
CA GLN A 721 -28.64 3.11 -17.79
C GLN A 721 -30.14 2.89 -17.99
N ASN A 722 -30.96 3.00 -16.94
CA ASN A 722 -32.41 2.93 -17.03
C ASN A 722 -33.12 4.28 -17.18
N GLY A 723 -32.38 5.38 -17.41
CA GLY A 723 -32.95 6.68 -17.80
C GLY A 723 -33.13 7.68 -16.66
N ALA A 724 -32.44 7.51 -15.53
CA ALA A 724 -32.36 8.53 -14.50
C ALA A 724 -31.79 9.84 -15.07
N ASN A 725 -32.43 10.96 -14.73
CA ASN A 725 -32.02 12.28 -15.12
C ASN A 725 -30.86 12.74 -14.22
N VAL A 726 -29.65 12.76 -14.80
CA VAL A 726 -28.40 13.16 -14.13
C VAL A 726 -28.44 14.59 -13.56
N ASN A 727 -29.39 15.43 -14.00
CA ASN A 727 -29.55 16.83 -13.60
C ASN A 727 -30.83 17.09 -12.79
N GLN A 728 -31.57 16.05 -12.37
CA GLN A 728 -32.78 16.26 -11.56
C GLN A 728 -32.42 16.69 -10.14
N ALA A 729 -32.76 17.93 -9.81
CA ALA A 729 -32.49 18.53 -8.52
C ALA A 729 -33.52 18.14 -7.44
N ASP A 730 -33.04 18.08 -6.19
CA ASP A 730 -33.86 17.99 -4.99
C ASP A 730 -34.59 19.31 -4.66
N SER A 731 -35.29 19.34 -3.52
CA SER A 731 -35.99 20.51 -3.01
C SER A 731 -35.06 21.71 -2.75
N ASN A 732 -33.74 21.50 -2.60
CA ASN A 732 -32.71 22.50 -2.36
C ASN A 732 -32.02 23.00 -3.65
N GLY A 733 -32.46 22.52 -4.82
CA GLY A 733 -31.85 22.85 -6.11
C GLY A 733 -30.55 22.08 -6.36
N ARG A 734 -30.26 21.03 -5.59
CA ARG A 734 -29.04 20.23 -5.70
C ARG A 734 -29.28 18.98 -6.53
N GLY A 735 -28.60 18.87 -7.67
CA GLY A 735 -28.59 17.65 -8.47
C GLY A 735 -27.61 16.60 -7.92
N PRO A 736 -27.59 15.39 -8.51
CA PRO A 736 -26.63 14.32 -8.18
C PRO A 736 -25.17 14.79 -8.14
N LEU A 737 -24.76 15.67 -9.06
CA LEU A 737 -23.41 16.24 -9.10
C LEU A 737 -23.10 17.14 -7.88
N HIS A 738 -24.07 17.95 -7.41
CA HIS A 738 -23.92 18.73 -6.18
C HIS A 738 -23.74 17.81 -4.97
N HIS A 739 -24.59 16.80 -4.81
CA HIS A 739 -24.50 15.85 -3.70
C HIS A 739 -23.18 15.09 -3.69
N ALA A 740 -22.71 14.59 -4.84
CA ALA A 740 -21.40 13.94 -4.96
C ALA A 740 -20.23 14.88 -4.61
N THR A 741 -20.33 16.16 -4.98
CA THR A 741 -19.32 17.18 -4.68
C THR A 741 -19.33 17.56 -3.19
N ILE A 742 -20.51 17.72 -2.58
CA ILE A 742 -20.68 18.01 -1.14
C ILE A 742 -20.07 16.89 -0.29
N LEU A 743 -20.32 15.63 -0.66
CA LEU A 743 -19.83 14.45 0.05
C LEU A 743 -18.38 14.07 -0.30
N GLY A 744 -17.76 14.75 -1.28
CA GLY A 744 -16.39 14.46 -1.72
C GLY A 744 -16.22 13.16 -2.51
N HIS A 745 -17.31 12.62 -3.08
CA HIS A 745 -17.34 11.37 -3.83
C HIS A 745 -16.76 11.53 -5.25
N THR A 746 -15.44 11.64 -5.37
CA THR A 746 -14.71 11.91 -6.63
C THR A 746 -15.07 10.94 -7.77
N GLY A 747 -15.30 9.66 -7.48
CA GLY A 747 -15.74 8.67 -8.48
C GLY A 747 -17.13 8.94 -9.05
N LEU A 748 -18.09 9.36 -8.20
CA LEU A 748 -19.43 9.75 -8.65
C LEU A 748 -19.42 11.07 -9.43
N VAL A 749 -18.56 12.03 -9.06
CA VAL A 749 -18.33 13.25 -9.87
C VAL A 749 -17.84 12.88 -11.27
N CYS A 750 -16.85 11.97 -11.38
CA CYS A 750 -16.35 11.47 -12.66
C CYS A 750 -17.49 10.85 -13.49
N LEU A 751 -18.28 9.94 -12.90
CA LEU A 751 -19.42 9.29 -13.56
C LEU A 751 -20.45 10.31 -14.07
N PHE A 752 -20.87 11.27 -13.24
CA PHE A 752 -21.90 12.24 -13.64
C PHE A 752 -21.43 13.19 -14.74
N LEU A 753 -20.17 13.63 -14.73
CA LEU A 753 -19.60 14.43 -15.80
C LEU A 753 -19.49 13.65 -17.12
N LYS A 754 -19.12 12.35 -17.09
CA LYS A 754 -19.21 11.46 -18.28
C LYS A 754 -20.63 11.38 -18.83
N ARG A 755 -21.64 11.45 -17.97
CA ARG A 755 -23.07 11.31 -18.31
C ARG A 755 -23.75 12.64 -18.66
N GLY A 756 -22.98 13.73 -18.78
CA GLY A 756 -23.50 15.04 -19.20
C GLY A 756 -24.19 15.83 -18.08
N ALA A 757 -23.75 15.66 -16.84
CA ALA A 757 -24.16 16.53 -15.74
C ALA A 757 -23.80 17.99 -16.01
N ASP A 758 -24.70 18.91 -15.67
CA ASP A 758 -24.48 20.34 -15.81
C ASP A 758 -23.61 20.86 -14.68
N TYR A 759 -22.32 21.04 -14.97
CA TYR A 759 -21.33 21.60 -14.05
C TYR A 759 -21.54 23.10 -13.75
N ASN A 760 -22.44 23.79 -14.46
CA ASN A 760 -22.81 25.19 -14.19
C ASN A 760 -24.11 25.32 -13.39
N ALA A 761 -24.82 24.22 -13.10
CA ALA A 761 -26.07 24.26 -12.35
C ALA A 761 -25.84 24.83 -10.94
N ARG A 762 -26.71 25.73 -10.48
CA ARG A 762 -26.60 26.39 -9.17
C ARG A 762 -27.65 25.89 -8.20
N ASP A 763 -27.24 25.64 -6.95
CA ASP A 763 -28.18 25.35 -5.86
C ASP A 763 -28.89 26.62 -5.37
N LYS A 764 -29.81 26.50 -4.40
CA LYS A 764 -30.52 27.64 -3.80
C LYS A 764 -29.62 28.71 -3.16
N ASN A 765 -28.36 28.41 -2.88
CA ASN A 765 -27.36 29.33 -2.32
C ASN A 765 -26.50 29.96 -3.43
N GLU A 766 -26.93 29.85 -4.69
CA GLU A 766 -26.20 30.20 -5.92
C GLU A 766 -24.86 29.47 -6.12
N LYS A 767 -24.59 28.40 -5.37
CA LYS A 767 -23.33 27.65 -5.50
C LYS A 767 -23.41 26.64 -6.63
N ASP A 768 -22.45 26.72 -7.54
CA ASP A 768 -22.18 25.68 -8.54
C ASP A 768 -21.25 24.58 -7.96
N PRO A 769 -21.15 23.40 -8.61
CA PRO A 769 -20.27 22.32 -8.15
C PRO A 769 -18.81 22.74 -7.96
N ILE A 770 -18.25 23.66 -8.78
CA ILE A 770 -16.84 24.06 -8.63
C ILE A 770 -16.63 24.95 -7.40
N THR A 771 -17.60 25.82 -7.07
CA THR A 771 -17.58 26.62 -5.83
C THR A 771 -17.64 25.71 -4.60
N ILE A 772 -18.53 24.72 -4.61
CA ILE A 772 -18.63 23.72 -3.53
C ILE A 772 -17.33 22.92 -3.39
N ALA A 773 -16.72 22.50 -4.50
CA ALA A 773 -15.45 21.75 -4.48
C ALA A 773 -14.28 22.57 -3.91
N VAL A 774 -14.25 23.87 -4.20
CA VAL A 774 -13.26 24.82 -3.64
C VAL A 774 -13.50 25.05 -2.15
N ASP A 775 -14.75 25.30 -1.74
CA ASP A 775 -15.12 25.45 -0.33
C ASP A 775 -14.77 24.21 0.51
N ASN A 776 -14.97 23.01 -0.05
CA ASN A 776 -14.62 21.73 0.55
C ASN A 776 -13.12 21.35 0.38
N ALA A 777 -12.29 22.21 -0.20
CA ALA A 777 -10.85 21.99 -0.46
C ALA A 777 -10.51 20.69 -1.25
N ASN A 778 -11.44 20.17 -2.04
CA ASN A 778 -11.28 18.92 -2.79
C ASN A 778 -10.68 19.18 -4.19
N ALA A 779 -9.36 19.28 -4.24
CA ALA A 779 -8.63 19.61 -5.47
C ALA A 779 -8.84 18.60 -6.63
N ASP A 780 -9.14 17.34 -6.34
CA ASP A 780 -9.35 16.30 -7.35
C ASP A 780 -10.68 16.54 -8.08
N ILE A 781 -11.75 16.85 -7.32
CA ILE A 781 -13.04 17.27 -7.86
C ILE A 781 -12.93 18.62 -8.59
N VAL A 782 -12.20 19.59 -8.06
CA VAL A 782 -11.92 20.87 -8.78
C VAL A 782 -11.23 20.61 -10.11
N THR A 783 -10.31 19.65 -10.17
CA THR A 783 -9.59 19.28 -11.40
C THR A 783 -10.53 18.65 -12.43
N LEU A 784 -11.34 17.66 -12.02
CA LEU A 784 -12.35 17.04 -12.89
C LEU A 784 -13.35 18.06 -13.45
N LEU A 785 -13.85 18.97 -12.61
CA LEU A 785 -14.81 20.01 -13.03
C LEU A 785 -14.19 21.03 -14.00
N ARG A 786 -12.93 21.44 -13.78
CA ARG A 786 -12.20 22.33 -14.71
C ARG A 786 -11.95 21.66 -16.06
N ILE A 787 -11.58 20.38 -16.07
CA ILE A 787 -11.32 19.61 -17.28
C ILE A 787 -12.63 19.39 -18.07
N ALA A 788 -13.74 19.07 -17.39
CA ALA A 788 -15.06 18.95 -18.02
C ALA A 788 -15.56 20.28 -18.61
N LYS A 789 -15.35 21.39 -17.89
CA LYS A 789 -15.63 22.73 -18.40
C LYS A 789 -14.84 23.04 -19.67
N MET A 790 -13.52 22.85 -19.63
CA MET A 790 -12.64 23.09 -20.78
C MET A 790 -13.01 22.22 -22.00
N ASN A 791 -13.31 20.92 -21.81
CA ASN A 791 -13.71 20.06 -22.94
C ASN A 791 -15.06 20.49 -23.55
N LYS A 792 -16.03 20.94 -22.74
CA LYS A 792 -17.28 21.46 -23.28
C LYS A 792 -17.09 22.80 -24.00
N GLU A 793 -16.29 23.72 -23.46
CA GLU A 793 -15.93 24.98 -24.13
C GLU A 793 -15.22 24.73 -25.48
N MET A 794 -14.32 23.74 -25.57
CA MET A 794 -13.72 23.32 -26.84
C MET A 794 -14.76 22.72 -27.81
N ARG A 795 -15.66 21.85 -27.35
CA ARG A 795 -16.72 21.26 -28.18
C ARG A 795 -17.77 22.26 -28.67
N GLU A 796 -18.00 23.35 -27.94
CA GLU A 796 -18.90 24.43 -28.35
C GLU A 796 -18.23 25.38 -29.37
N MET A 797 -16.90 25.38 -29.46
CA MET A 797 -16.13 26.16 -30.44
C MET A 797 -15.95 25.44 -31.79
N ASP A 798 -15.73 24.11 -31.78
CA ASP A 798 -15.44 23.30 -32.99
C ASP A 798 -16.71 22.90 -33.79
N GLY A 799 -17.51 23.89 -34.20
CA GLY A 799 -18.79 23.70 -34.88
C GLY A 799 -18.80 22.67 -36.03
N ALA A 800 -19.58 21.61 -35.84
CA ALA A 800 -19.97 20.57 -36.81
C ALA A 800 -18.88 19.64 -37.41
N PHE A 801 -17.57 19.92 -37.31
CA PHE A 801 -16.53 19.02 -37.84
C PHE A 801 -15.23 19.00 -36.99
N GLY A 802 -15.18 18.17 -35.93
CA GLY A 802 -13.93 17.88 -35.21
C GLY A 802 -14.12 17.03 -33.94
N GLN A 803 -13.43 15.89 -33.83
CA GLN A 803 -13.46 15.00 -32.64
C GLN A 803 -12.07 14.87 -31.98
N SER A 804 -11.25 15.93 -32.00
CA SER A 804 -9.82 15.85 -31.64
C SER A 804 -9.43 16.39 -30.27
N GLY A 805 -10.34 17.00 -29.52
CA GLY A 805 -10.09 17.41 -28.12
C GLY A 805 -10.32 16.31 -27.07
N ASP A 806 -10.88 15.16 -27.48
CA ASP A 806 -11.51 14.23 -26.54
C ASP A 806 -10.55 13.14 -25.98
N GLU A 807 -9.43 12.81 -26.64
CA GLU A 807 -8.53 11.73 -26.17
C GLU A 807 -7.98 11.98 -24.76
N THR A 808 -7.36 13.13 -24.49
CA THR A 808 -6.81 13.45 -23.15
C THR A 808 -7.91 13.60 -22.10
N TYR A 809 -9.09 14.07 -22.48
CA TYR A 809 -10.25 14.10 -21.60
C TYR A 809 -10.69 12.67 -21.23
N GLN A 810 -10.88 11.82 -22.23
CA GLN A 810 -11.29 10.43 -22.06
C GLN A 810 -10.27 9.66 -21.21
N ASP A 811 -8.97 9.83 -21.43
CA ASP A 811 -7.93 9.12 -20.68
C ASP A 811 -7.90 9.49 -19.19
N ILE A 812 -7.93 10.80 -18.87
CA ILE A 812 -8.00 11.24 -17.45
C ILE A 812 -9.28 10.69 -16.79
N PHE A 813 -10.41 10.76 -17.49
CA PHE A 813 -11.68 10.22 -17.00
C PHE A 813 -11.72 8.68 -16.96
N ARG A 814 -10.89 7.98 -17.74
CA ARG A 814 -10.68 6.52 -17.69
C ARG A 814 -9.93 6.16 -16.40
N ASP A 815 -8.82 6.84 -16.12
CA ASP A 815 -8.00 6.63 -14.92
C ASP A 815 -8.82 6.85 -13.63
N PHE A 816 -9.60 7.92 -13.55
CA PHE A 816 -10.47 8.15 -12.39
C PHE A 816 -11.56 7.08 -12.23
N SER A 817 -12.06 6.49 -13.31
CA SER A 817 -13.00 5.36 -13.26
C SER A 817 -12.34 4.05 -12.79
N HIS A 818 -11.17 3.70 -13.31
CA HIS A 818 -10.41 2.55 -12.81
C HIS A 818 -10.04 2.72 -11.33
N MET A 819 -9.70 3.93 -10.89
CA MET A 819 -9.49 4.22 -9.47
C MET A 819 -10.78 4.08 -8.66
N ALA A 820 -11.91 4.65 -9.11
CA ALA A 820 -13.18 4.57 -8.41
C ALA A 820 -13.73 3.14 -8.27
N SER A 821 -13.59 2.34 -9.31
CA SER A 821 -14.12 0.96 -9.33
C SER A 821 -13.20 -0.05 -8.64
N ASN A 822 -11.89 0.02 -8.88
CA ASN A 822 -10.95 -1.02 -8.45
C ASN A 822 -10.12 -0.62 -7.21
N ASN A 823 -10.01 0.67 -6.89
CA ASN A 823 -9.19 1.18 -5.78
C ASN A 823 -9.86 2.40 -5.08
N PRO A 824 -11.14 2.33 -4.63
CA PRO A 824 -11.88 3.50 -4.14
C PRO A 824 -11.19 4.22 -2.98
N GLU A 825 -10.42 3.51 -2.15
CA GLU A 825 -9.60 4.10 -1.08
C GLU A 825 -8.52 5.08 -1.57
N LYS A 826 -8.05 4.98 -2.83
CA LYS A 826 -7.11 5.97 -3.40
C LYS A 826 -7.77 7.33 -3.66
N LEU A 827 -9.10 7.36 -3.78
CA LEU A 827 -9.89 8.59 -3.92
C LEU A 827 -10.39 9.12 -2.56
N ARG A 828 -10.28 8.33 -1.49
CA ARG A 828 -10.52 8.78 -0.11
C ARG A 828 -9.27 9.45 0.43
N ARG A 829 -9.33 10.77 0.62
CA ARG A 829 -8.32 11.46 1.42
C ARG A 829 -8.46 11.02 2.88
N ARG A 830 -7.35 10.66 3.51
CA ARG A 830 -7.29 10.61 4.98
C ARG A 830 -7.72 11.98 5.50
N SER A 831 -8.66 12.00 6.45
CA SER A 831 -9.01 13.20 7.20
C SER A 831 -7.71 13.84 7.70
N ALA A 832 -7.51 15.11 7.34
CA ALA A 832 -6.25 15.79 7.65
C ALA A 832 -6.05 15.87 9.16
N ASP A 833 -4.80 15.62 9.61
CA ASP A 833 -4.38 15.94 10.97
C ASP A 833 -4.77 17.39 11.30
N PRO A 834 -5.31 17.66 12.50
CA PRO A 834 -5.47 19.04 12.94
C PRO A 834 -4.07 19.69 12.98
N LYS A 835 -3.90 20.76 12.19
CA LYS A 835 -2.69 21.57 12.26
C LYS A 835 -2.53 22.16 13.67
N PRO A 836 -1.28 22.31 14.15
CA PRO A 836 -0.97 22.64 15.55
C PRO A 836 -1.45 24.02 15.99
#